data_AF-A0A088RQU1-F1
#
_entry.id   AF-A0A088RQU1-F1
#
_cell.length_a   1.000
_cell.length_b   1.000
_cell.length_c   1.000
_cell.angle_alpha   90.00
_cell.angle_beta   90.00
_cell.angle_gamma   90.00
#
_symmetry.space_group_name_H-M   'P 1'
#
loop_
_entity.id
_entity.type
_entity.pdbx_description
1 polymer ?
#
loop_
_entity_poly.entity_id
_entity_poly.type
_entity_poly.pdbx_seq_one_letter_code
_entity_poly.pdbx_strand_id
1 'polypeptide(L)'
;MAYPPHYHEQQQQRYSEHDVTAHVSPHLAALAEDVHRITGDISRPFRKAEYTMVLQQFDMLMASSTLEVVATMAVECREEMRELDSLGHSLNVLGPDFLTWRLTTPQGRAIGVNGNYNLPKPPTVSNDAYQLYVLEQRIEHAWGEVLLAAMRQLPDEQEHHDEIVNDFERLFERCSDYLRAMLQDTISTVHLLDVTVMDATELPTQFVVHAALVKHPPSNVTALVKFIQYLKQRSIPLSLAAAEQLERIYLRFMKGSAAADVFESVTAAGVIPLSVRPFAMLFNNLTDANAVLDAYDLMLDYSIAPEASTLRILCKQSRMEYAKLHFTTVLKSMTNTTSTSHSHSPPPSPPPPHSPLASGGAVAVAAHTNAPTITTASRRRDERSYFAQRIEWLAERKPKASLLEALKVLHRAEVEGTSLQGDTYIMSALLRHYCRSTTPRRHLVLPFSASLAYRPSPVSDDVQLTSDGETGGNSKGHPMTNAFDFDFDPTKEELLEKEGKCTIMEELEGPSGAPTRSRGGEPEPEKGRRSRPPPRDPYFADSSEEGTYILEVLKSYGSYPDNNVLQALSAQYEGQVPHMEIVASVVEAFFEGCMASHGAMTPVDCRFLHALGYYYIDNRWRDRAHHLVRRVLEMFYAYCVTFRADLGGTEKWFSYFAVIIGTKTGPLDLGIGLFAASIALSDKTVNPKVATKLTAKRDSSEHVIEVLSELERCGWDYHRILCCDALMLEPQERASAGKVESAAGANGAGARDHRHDRGTNGSGAAGEERLGKESIYTSAGQGPSSYSNSHLLSARPSLVTYMYVALRDLGVDKKTADWLRDRLKAARQEVLATKRAR
;
A
#
# COMPACT_ATOMS: atom_id res chain seq x y z
N MET A 1 3.10 -46.12 26.05
CA MET A 1 4.54 -45.80 26.11
C MET A 1 4.93 -45.24 24.75
N ALA A 2 5.56 -44.09 24.57
CA ALA A 2 5.86 -42.95 25.45
C ALA A 2 5.78 -41.64 24.61
N TYR A 3 5.92 -40.45 25.22
CA TYR A 3 5.54 -39.14 24.66
C TYR A 3 6.78 -38.21 24.33
N PRO A 4 6.66 -36.92 23.91
CA PRO A 4 7.51 -36.22 22.89
C PRO A 4 8.49 -35.19 23.53
N PRO A 5 9.00 -34.05 22.94
CA PRO A 5 8.83 -33.40 21.60
C PRO A 5 10.11 -32.75 20.96
N HIS A 6 9.92 -31.76 20.06
CA HIS A 6 10.86 -30.84 19.34
C HIS A 6 11.48 -31.40 18.03
N TYR A 7 11.63 -30.62 16.94
CA TYR A 7 11.73 -29.16 16.77
C TYR A 7 10.80 -28.55 15.70
N HIS A 8 10.30 -27.33 15.97
CA HIS A 8 10.02 -26.33 14.93
C HIS A 8 11.31 -25.54 14.71
N GLU A 9 11.90 -25.61 13.51
CA GLU A 9 12.80 -24.62 12.86
C GLU A 9 13.32 -25.23 11.54
N GLN A 10 13.79 -24.43 10.59
CA GLN A 10 14.24 -24.84 9.24
C GLN A 10 13.17 -25.25 8.18
N GLN A 11 11.94 -24.74 8.27
CA GLN A 11 11.03 -24.69 7.10
C GLN A 11 10.90 -23.29 6.46
N GLN A 12 11.93 -22.46 6.68
CA GLN A 12 12.00 -21.07 6.20
C GLN A 12 13.36 -20.79 5.53
N GLN A 13 13.85 -21.76 4.74
CA GLN A 13 15.10 -21.66 3.96
C GLN A 13 15.09 -22.60 2.75
N ARG A 14 14.01 -22.57 1.96
CA ARG A 14 13.94 -23.29 0.67
C ARG A 14 13.16 -22.56 -0.44
N TYR A 15 13.18 -21.23 -0.39
CA TYR A 15 12.83 -20.34 -1.50
C TYR A 15 13.91 -19.26 -1.63
N SER A 16 15.15 -19.72 -1.82
CA SER A 16 16.31 -18.91 -2.17
C SER A 16 16.85 -19.42 -3.50
N GLU A 17 16.68 -18.61 -4.55
CA GLU A 17 17.58 -18.55 -5.71
C GLU A 17 17.88 -19.90 -6.40
N HIS A 18 16.87 -20.44 -7.09
CA HIS A 18 17.08 -21.37 -8.21
C HIS A 18 16.50 -20.77 -9.49
N ASP A 19 17.03 -19.61 -9.88
CA ASP A 19 16.99 -19.14 -11.27
C ASP A 19 18.27 -18.34 -11.59
N VAL A 20 19.42 -18.94 -11.25
CA VAL A 20 20.75 -18.42 -11.60
C VAL A 20 21.20 -19.11 -12.88
N THR A 21 20.85 -18.48 -14.00
CA THR A 21 21.52 -18.60 -15.31
C THR A 21 21.90 -20.02 -15.76
N ALA A 22 20.91 -20.77 -16.26
CA ALA A 22 21.19 -21.77 -17.28
C ALA A 22 21.67 -21.03 -18.55
N HIS A 23 22.99 -20.86 -18.69
CA HIS A 23 23.57 -20.10 -19.81
C HIS A 23 23.19 -20.73 -21.16
N VAL A 24 22.71 -19.89 -22.09
CA VAL A 24 22.62 -20.21 -23.52
C VAL A 24 23.98 -20.75 -23.97
N SER A 25 24.00 -21.80 -24.79
CA SER A 25 25.29 -22.36 -25.23
C SER A 25 26.15 -21.29 -25.93
N PRO A 26 27.46 -21.20 -25.62
CA PRO A 26 28.32 -20.13 -26.17
C PRO A 26 28.45 -20.20 -27.69
N HIS A 27 28.20 -21.39 -28.27
CA HIS A 27 28.09 -21.56 -29.72
C HIS A 27 26.83 -20.88 -30.28
N LEU A 28 25.66 -21.12 -29.68
CA LEU A 28 24.41 -20.50 -30.10
C LEU A 28 24.42 -18.97 -29.88
N ALA A 29 25.10 -18.48 -28.84
CA ALA A 29 25.31 -17.05 -28.64
C ALA A 29 26.12 -16.40 -29.78
N ALA A 30 27.16 -17.08 -30.29
CA ALA A 30 27.93 -16.60 -31.45
C ALA A 30 27.13 -16.66 -32.75
N LEU A 31 26.39 -17.76 -33.00
CA LEU A 31 25.46 -17.88 -34.13
C LEU A 31 24.39 -16.77 -34.08
N ALA A 32 23.88 -16.45 -32.89
CA ALA A 32 22.92 -15.38 -32.70
C ALA A 32 23.51 -14.02 -33.09
N GLU A 33 24.73 -13.69 -32.67
CA GLU A 33 25.40 -12.43 -33.03
C GLU A 33 25.61 -12.31 -34.56
N ASP A 34 26.05 -13.39 -35.21
CA ASP A 34 26.20 -13.44 -36.67
C ASP A 34 24.86 -13.25 -37.40
N VAL A 35 23.80 -13.96 -37.01
CA VAL A 35 22.45 -13.78 -37.58
C VAL A 35 21.92 -12.37 -37.32
N HIS A 36 22.18 -11.80 -36.14
CA HIS A 36 21.79 -10.43 -35.80
C HIS A 36 22.46 -9.40 -36.71
N ARG A 37 23.73 -9.62 -37.05
CA ARG A 37 24.49 -8.81 -38.03
C ARG A 37 23.86 -8.95 -39.41
N ILE A 38 23.76 -10.15 -39.96
CA ILE A 38 23.33 -10.36 -41.36
C ILE A 38 21.88 -9.90 -41.59
N THR A 39 20.94 -10.23 -40.69
CA THR A 39 19.56 -9.73 -40.78
C THR A 39 19.47 -8.22 -40.57
N GLY A 40 20.33 -7.64 -39.73
CA GLY A 40 20.44 -6.19 -39.54
C GLY A 40 20.98 -5.46 -40.78
N ASP A 41 21.88 -6.10 -41.52
CA ASP A 41 22.40 -5.58 -42.78
C ASP A 41 21.31 -5.50 -43.85
N ILE A 42 20.38 -6.48 -43.92
CA ILE A 42 19.21 -6.51 -44.84
C ILE A 42 18.14 -5.46 -44.49
N SER A 43 17.69 -5.41 -43.23
CA SER A 43 16.56 -4.53 -42.83
C SER A 43 16.88 -3.03 -42.98
N ARG A 44 18.17 -2.65 -42.99
CA ARG A 44 18.60 -1.25 -43.08
C ARG A 44 18.37 -0.62 -44.47
N PRO A 45 18.83 -1.20 -45.59
CA PRO A 45 18.47 -0.76 -46.93
C PRO A 45 16.99 -0.93 -47.26
N PHE A 46 16.33 -2.00 -46.79
CA PHE A 46 14.90 -2.19 -47.04
C PHE A 46 14.08 -0.99 -46.55
N ARG A 47 14.35 -0.50 -45.34
CA ARG A 47 13.72 0.70 -44.75
C ARG A 47 14.01 2.01 -45.50
N LYS A 48 15.03 2.04 -46.34
CA LYS A 48 15.37 3.18 -47.21
C LYS A 48 14.89 3.00 -48.66
N ALA A 49 14.22 1.89 -48.98
CA ALA A 49 13.89 1.46 -50.34
C ALA A 49 15.12 1.22 -51.26
N GLU A 50 16.28 0.88 -50.68
CA GLU A 50 17.51 0.52 -51.41
C GLU A 50 17.45 -0.96 -51.87
N TYR A 51 16.38 -1.37 -52.58
CA TYR A 51 16.02 -2.78 -52.82
C TYR A 51 17.11 -3.60 -53.53
N THR A 52 17.90 -3.02 -54.44
CA THR A 52 19.02 -3.72 -55.08
C THR A 52 20.09 -4.16 -54.06
N MET A 53 20.32 -3.36 -53.02
CA MET A 53 21.24 -3.72 -51.94
C MET A 53 20.65 -4.79 -51.01
N VAL A 54 19.33 -4.79 -50.82
CA VAL A 54 18.61 -5.86 -50.10
C VAL A 54 18.86 -7.22 -50.77
N LEU A 55 18.70 -7.30 -52.10
CA LEU A 55 18.93 -8.53 -52.87
C LEU A 55 20.41 -8.96 -52.82
N GLN A 56 21.36 -8.04 -52.98
CA GLN A 56 22.79 -8.36 -52.87
C GLN A 56 23.20 -8.89 -51.49
N GLN A 57 22.57 -8.40 -50.42
CA GLN A 57 22.81 -8.89 -49.06
C GLN A 57 22.09 -10.22 -48.79
N PHE A 58 21.00 -10.50 -49.49
CA PHE A 58 20.36 -11.81 -49.47
C PHE A 58 21.26 -12.87 -50.11
N ASP A 59 21.88 -12.60 -51.26
CA ASP A 59 22.86 -13.50 -51.87
C ASP A 59 24.02 -13.82 -50.90
N MET A 60 24.49 -12.81 -50.16
CA MET A 60 25.52 -12.98 -49.11
C MET A 60 25.03 -13.80 -47.90
N LEU A 61 23.74 -13.73 -47.57
CA LEU A 61 23.13 -14.52 -46.50
C LEU A 61 22.94 -15.98 -46.92
N MET A 62 22.47 -16.22 -48.15
CA MET A 62 22.36 -17.56 -48.73
C MET A 62 23.73 -18.25 -48.88
N ALA A 63 24.81 -17.49 -49.07
CA ALA A 63 26.18 -18.00 -49.05
C ALA A 63 26.77 -18.24 -47.65
N SER A 64 26.02 -18.01 -46.56
CA SER A 64 26.52 -18.09 -45.18
C SER A 64 26.22 -19.45 -44.54
N SER A 65 27.26 -20.20 -44.17
CA SER A 65 27.10 -21.47 -43.42
C SER A 65 26.47 -21.29 -42.03
N THR A 66 26.49 -20.09 -41.45
CA THR A 66 25.79 -19.76 -40.19
C THR A 66 24.29 -20.07 -40.29
N LEU A 67 23.69 -19.81 -41.47
CA LEU A 67 22.27 -20.02 -41.73
C LEU A 67 21.90 -21.51 -41.68
N GLU A 68 22.67 -22.35 -42.37
CA GLU A 68 22.47 -23.81 -42.42
C GLU A 68 22.57 -24.45 -41.02
N VAL A 69 23.53 -23.99 -40.20
CA VAL A 69 23.70 -24.47 -38.83
C VAL A 69 22.50 -24.10 -37.96
N VAL A 70 22.03 -22.85 -38.02
CA VAL A 70 20.84 -22.40 -37.26
C VAL A 70 19.58 -23.15 -37.71
N ALA A 71 19.40 -23.36 -39.01
CA ALA A 71 18.27 -24.12 -39.55
C ALA A 71 18.28 -25.58 -39.08
N THR A 72 19.43 -26.26 -39.15
CA THR A 72 19.60 -27.64 -38.67
C THR A 72 19.23 -27.75 -37.18
N MET A 73 19.75 -26.85 -36.34
CA MET A 73 19.43 -26.83 -34.90
C MET A 73 17.94 -26.52 -34.63
N ALA A 74 17.32 -25.62 -35.40
CA ALA A 74 15.89 -25.31 -35.27
C ALA A 74 14.98 -26.47 -35.68
N VAL A 75 15.38 -27.27 -36.67
CA VAL A 75 14.70 -28.52 -37.05
C VAL A 75 14.81 -29.57 -35.93
N GLU A 76 16.00 -29.75 -35.34
CA GLU A 76 16.19 -30.66 -34.19
C GLU A 76 15.36 -30.26 -32.96
N CYS A 77 15.22 -28.95 -32.69
CA CYS A 77 14.42 -28.42 -31.58
C CYS A 77 12.93 -28.18 -31.91
N ARG A 78 12.45 -28.56 -33.11
CA ARG A 78 11.15 -28.12 -33.66
C ARG A 78 9.94 -28.44 -32.76
N GLU A 79 9.89 -29.62 -32.16
CA GLU A 79 8.78 -30.05 -31.29
C GLU A 79 8.65 -29.17 -30.04
N GLU A 80 9.79 -28.81 -29.42
CA GLU A 80 9.84 -27.90 -28.26
C GLU A 80 9.45 -26.46 -28.66
N MET A 81 9.86 -26.04 -29.85
CA MET A 81 9.55 -24.71 -30.39
C MET A 81 8.06 -24.52 -30.72
N ARG A 82 7.30 -25.57 -31.07
CA ARG A 82 5.85 -25.47 -31.30
C ARG A 82 5.05 -25.02 -30.07
N GLU A 83 5.57 -25.21 -28.86
CA GLU A 83 4.93 -24.66 -27.65
C GLU A 83 4.92 -23.12 -27.65
N LEU A 84 5.97 -22.50 -28.20
CA LEU A 84 6.04 -21.04 -28.37
C LEU A 84 5.05 -20.55 -29.43
N ASP A 85 4.91 -21.27 -30.55
CA ASP A 85 3.90 -20.94 -31.55
C ASP A 85 2.49 -21.00 -30.94
N SER A 86 2.15 -22.10 -30.25
CA SER A 86 0.87 -22.28 -29.54
C SER A 86 0.60 -21.14 -28.54
N LEU A 87 1.61 -20.75 -27.76
CA LEU A 87 1.53 -19.60 -26.86
C LEU A 87 1.30 -18.29 -27.62
N GLY A 88 1.95 -18.09 -28.77
CA GLY A 88 1.72 -16.95 -29.66
C GLY A 88 0.25 -16.81 -30.08
N HIS A 89 -0.37 -17.92 -30.50
CA HIS A 89 -1.79 -17.96 -30.88
C HIS A 89 -2.73 -17.52 -29.72
N SER A 90 -2.36 -17.82 -28.47
CA SER A 90 -3.16 -17.44 -27.30
C SER A 90 -3.01 -15.96 -26.89
N LEU A 91 -1.91 -15.30 -27.29
CA LEU A 91 -1.56 -13.93 -26.86
C LEU A 91 -2.06 -12.87 -27.85
N ASN A 92 -3.37 -12.62 -27.84
CA ASN A 92 -3.99 -11.55 -28.61
C ASN A 92 -3.88 -10.18 -27.91
N VAL A 93 -3.02 -9.28 -28.40
CA VAL A 93 -2.79 -7.94 -27.85
C VAL A 93 -4.04 -7.04 -27.85
N LEU A 94 -5.01 -7.29 -28.74
CA LEU A 94 -6.30 -6.57 -28.78
C LEU A 94 -7.37 -7.21 -27.87
N GLY A 95 -7.09 -8.38 -27.28
CA GLY A 95 -8.01 -9.08 -26.38
C GLY A 95 -8.05 -8.45 -24.98
N PRO A 96 -9.21 -8.48 -24.29
CA PRO A 96 -9.35 -7.89 -22.95
C PRO A 96 -8.46 -8.57 -21.91
N ASP A 97 -8.20 -9.86 -22.08
CA ASP A 97 -7.41 -10.66 -21.15
C ASP A 97 -5.91 -10.38 -21.23
N PHE A 98 -5.41 -9.93 -22.39
CA PHE A 98 -3.98 -9.60 -22.57
C PHE A 98 -3.55 -8.48 -21.61
N LEU A 99 -4.37 -7.44 -21.46
CA LEU A 99 -4.08 -6.36 -20.52
C LEU A 99 -4.06 -6.88 -19.07
N THR A 100 -5.05 -7.70 -18.69
CA THR A 100 -5.12 -8.30 -17.35
C THR A 100 -3.90 -9.19 -17.07
N TRP A 101 -3.54 -10.05 -18.00
CA TRP A 101 -2.32 -10.88 -17.93
C TRP A 101 -1.04 -10.03 -17.87
N ARG A 102 -0.99 -8.93 -18.63
CA ARG A 102 0.16 -8.02 -18.64
C ARG A 102 0.38 -7.33 -17.30
N LEU A 103 -0.69 -6.83 -16.69
CA LEU A 103 -0.66 -6.15 -15.39
C LEU A 103 -0.29 -7.11 -14.25
N THR A 104 -0.71 -8.38 -14.34
CA THR A 104 -0.59 -9.38 -13.26
C THR A 104 0.64 -10.28 -13.32
N THR A 105 1.30 -10.42 -14.47
CA THR A 105 2.46 -11.34 -14.62
C THR A 105 3.79 -10.62 -14.83
N PRO A 106 4.91 -11.09 -14.24
CA PRO A 106 6.25 -10.52 -14.49
C PRO A 106 6.65 -10.61 -15.97
N GLN A 107 6.24 -11.68 -16.64
CA GLN A 107 6.46 -11.94 -18.06
C GLN A 107 5.78 -10.88 -18.95
N GLY A 108 4.50 -10.56 -18.69
CA GLY A 108 3.80 -9.52 -19.43
C GLY A 108 4.35 -8.12 -19.17
N ARG A 109 4.75 -7.81 -17.92
CA ARG A 109 5.42 -6.54 -17.58
C ARG A 109 6.76 -6.34 -18.31
N ALA A 110 7.42 -7.42 -18.74
CA ALA A 110 8.68 -7.35 -19.50
C ALA A 110 8.50 -7.02 -21.00
N ILE A 111 7.26 -7.04 -21.53
CA ILE A 111 6.96 -6.73 -22.93
C ILE A 111 7.09 -5.22 -23.16
N GLY A 112 7.77 -4.86 -24.25
CA GLY A 112 8.08 -3.50 -24.69
C GLY A 112 9.27 -2.85 -23.95
N VAL A 113 9.67 -3.39 -22.80
CA VAL A 113 10.79 -2.88 -21.99
C VAL A 113 12.10 -2.99 -22.76
N ASN A 114 12.83 -1.88 -22.92
CA ASN A 114 14.02 -1.77 -23.77
C ASN A 114 13.81 -2.23 -25.23
N GLY A 115 12.56 -2.32 -25.70
CA GLY A 115 12.21 -2.87 -27.01
C GLY A 115 12.20 -4.39 -27.11
N ASN A 116 12.07 -5.12 -26.00
CA ASN A 116 11.83 -6.56 -26.01
C ASN A 116 10.37 -6.86 -26.41
N TYR A 117 10.16 -7.56 -27.53
CA TYR A 117 8.83 -8.00 -28.00
C TYR A 117 8.73 -9.54 -28.11
N ASN A 118 9.70 -10.26 -27.58
CA ASN A 118 9.73 -11.71 -27.66
C ASN A 118 8.60 -12.32 -26.82
N LEU A 119 8.07 -13.46 -27.27
CA LEU A 119 7.12 -14.25 -26.50
C LEU A 119 7.72 -14.64 -25.14
N PRO A 120 6.93 -14.71 -24.06
CA PRO A 120 7.46 -15.12 -22.77
C PRO A 120 7.79 -16.62 -22.80
N LYS A 121 8.97 -17.01 -22.29
CA LYS A 121 9.44 -18.40 -22.36
C LYS A 121 8.64 -19.31 -21.41
N PRO A 122 8.02 -20.41 -21.89
CA PRO A 122 7.45 -21.44 -21.04
C PRO A 122 8.51 -22.12 -20.16
N PRO A 123 8.15 -22.65 -18.98
CA PRO A 123 9.08 -23.41 -18.13
C PRO A 123 9.47 -24.77 -18.74
N THR A 124 8.65 -25.27 -19.67
CA THR A 124 8.86 -26.49 -20.47
C THR A 124 9.88 -26.32 -21.59
N VAL A 125 10.17 -25.08 -22.00
CA VAL A 125 11.05 -24.76 -23.14
C VAL A 125 12.47 -24.40 -22.69
N SER A 126 13.44 -25.10 -23.27
CA SER A 126 14.88 -24.90 -23.08
C SER A 126 15.32 -23.50 -23.55
N ASN A 127 16.42 -23.00 -22.95
CA ASN A 127 16.94 -21.69 -23.32
C ASN A 127 17.49 -21.68 -24.76
N ASP A 128 18.03 -22.80 -25.23
CA ASP A 128 18.58 -22.90 -26.58
C ASP A 128 17.45 -22.96 -27.63
N ALA A 129 16.39 -23.76 -27.44
CA ALA A 129 15.22 -23.76 -28.33
C ALA A 129 14.49 -22.41 -28.37
N TYR A 130 14.39 -21.72 -27.23
CA TYR A 130 13.83 -20.37 -27.19
C TYR A 130 14.65 -19.36 -27.99
N GLN A 131 15.99 -19.42 -27.92
CA GLN A 131 16.84 -18.55 -28.73
C GLN A 131 16.76 -18.92 -30.23
N LEU A 132 16.75 -20.21 -30.58
CA LEU A 132 16.55 -20.69 -31.95
C LEU A 132 15.22 -20.18 -32.54
N TYR A 133 14.13 -20.22 -31.76
CA TYR A 133 12.84 -19.64 -32.16
C TYR A 133 12.92 -18.15 -32.47
N VAL A 134 13.56 -17.35 -31.60
CA VAL A 134 13.73 -15.91 -31.81
C VAL A 134 14.61 -15.62 -33.03
N LEU A 135 15.64 -16.44 -33.28
CA LEU A 135 16.48 -16.33 -34.47
C LEU A 135 15.73 -16.68 -35.75
N GLU A 136 14.98 -17.78 -35.76
CA GLU A 136 14.21 -18.23 -36.92
C GLU A 136 13.13 -17.20 -37.32
N GLN A 137 12.34 -16.69 -36.36
CA GLN A 137 11.34 -15.64 -36.61
C GLN A 137 11.98 -14.36 -37.19
N ARG A 138 13.21 -14.04 -36.78
CA ARG A 138 13.98 -12.89 -37.29
C ARG A 138 14.52 -13.13 -38.70
N ILE A 139 14.92 -14.36 -39.01
CA ILE A 139 15.34 -14.81 -40.35
C ILE A 139 14.12 -14.77 -41.29
N GLU A 140 12.99 -15.36 -40.90
CA GLU A 140 11.73 -15.35 -41.65
C GLU A 140 11.24 -13.92 -41.97
N HIS A 141 11.31 -13.00 -41.01
CA HIS A 141 10.99 -11.59 -41.25
C HIS A 141 11.92 -10.96 -42.31
N ALA A 142 13.23 -11.24 -42.26
CA ALA A 142 14.19 -10.75 -43.24
C ALA A 142 13.94 -11.33 -44.64
N TRP A 143 13.56 -12.61 -44.74
CA TRP A 143 13.07 -13.21 -46.00
C TRP A 143 11.86 -12.47 -46.55
N GLY A 144 10.93 -12.03 -45.69
CA GLY A 144 9.79 -11.22 -46.14
C GLY A 144 10.18 -9.84 -46.66
N GLU A 145 11.18 -9.18 -46.06
CA GLU A 145 11.75 -7.93 -46.57
C GLU A 145 12.44 -8.14 -47.94
N VAL A 146 13.13 -9.26 -48.12
CA VAL A 146 13.74 -9.67 -49.41
C VAL A 146 12.69 -9.98 -50.47
N LEU A 147 11.67 -10.78 -50.15
CA LEU A 147 10.58 -11.11 -51.06
C LEU A 147 9.86 -9.84 -51.56
N LEU A 148 9.56 -8.89 -50.67
CA LEU A 148 8.99 -7.60 -51.08
C LEU A 148 9.95 -6.73 -51.88
N ALA A 149 11.27 -6.87 -51.69
CA ALA A 149 12.27 -6.19 -52.52
C ALA A 149 12.32 -6.78 -53.94
N ALA A 150 12.27 -8.11 -54.06
CA ALA A 150 12.19 -8.84 -55.33
C ALA A 150 10.90 -8.47 -56.09
N MET A 151 9.73 -8.62 -55.47
CA MET A 151 8.43 -8.26 -56.05
C MET A 151 8.32 -6.79 -56.51
N ARG A 152 9.14 -5.88 -55.95
CA ARG A 152 9.18 -4.46 -56.34
C ARG A 152 10.18 -4.15 -57.46
N GLN A 153 11.22 -4.96 -57.63
CA GLN A 153 12.24 -4.80 -58.68
C GLN A 153 11.90 -5.63 -59.93
N LEU A 154 11.31 -6.81 -59.75
CA LEU A 154 11.08 -7.83 -60.76
C LEU A 154 9.61 -8.33 -60.69
N PRO A 155 8.60 -7.44 -60.83
CA PRO A 155 7.20 -7.77 -60.53
C PRO A 155 6.63 -8.91 -61.39
N ASP A 156 7.16 -9.13 -62.59
CA ASP A 156 6.69 -10.15 -63.52
C ASP A 156 7.33 -11.55 -63.31
N GLU A 157 8.34 -11.66 -62.45
CA GLU A 157 9.11 -12.92 -62.23
C GLU A 157 8.51 -13.78 -61.11
N GLN A 158 7.25 -14.18 -61.25
CA GLN A 158 6.53 -14.97 -60.24
C GLN A 158 7.24 -16.28 -59.85
N GLU A 159 7.87 -16.96 -60.81
CA GLU A 159 8.65 -18.19 -60.55
C GLU A 159 9.79 -17.93 -59.54
N HIS A 160 10.49 -16.80 -59.67
CA HIS A 160 11.55 -16.40 -58.75
C HIS A 160 11.02 -15.97 -57.37
N HIS A 161 9.83 -15.35 -57.31
CA HIS A 161 9.17 -15.06 -56.03
C HIS A 161 8.78 -16.35 -55.28
N ASP A 162 8.27 -17.35 -56.02
CA ASP A 162 7.94 -18.66 -55.47
C ASP A 162 9.19 -19.40 -55.00
N GLU A 163 10.32 -19.32 -55.73
CA GLU A 163 11.63 -19.86 -55.32
C GLU A 163 12.09 -19.32 -53.96
N ILE A 164 12.07 -17.99 -53.76
CA ILE A 164 12.49 -17.35 -52.48
C ILE A 164 11.70 -17.90 -51.28
N VAL A 165 10.39 -18.15 -51.46
CA VAL A 165 9.55 -18.74 -50.41
C VAL A 165 9.87 -20.22 -50.22
N ASN A 166 9.95 -20.98 -51.32
CA ASN A 166 10.22 -22.41 -51.27
C ASN A 166 11.60 -22.73 -50.66
N ASP A 167 12.61 -21.88 -50.86
CA ASP A 167 13.95 -22.07 -50.29
C ASP A 167 13.98 -21.88 -48.77
N PHE A 168 13.19 -20.94 -48.21
CA PHE A 168 12.99 -20.87 -46.76
C PHE A 168 12.33 -22.14 -46.22
N GLU A 169 11.25 -22.58 -46.86
CA GLU A 169 10.46 -23.73 -46.38
C GLU A 169 11.23 -25.05 -46.48
N ARG A 170 12.08 -25.20 -47.51
CA ARG A 170 13.04 -26.31 -47.64
C ARG A 170 14.09 -26.30 -46.53
N LEU A 171 14.65 -25.12 -46.24
CA LEU A 171 15.76 -24.96 -45.29
C LEU A 171 15.33 -25.21 -43.84
N PHE A 172 14.16 -24.72 -43.42
CA PHE A 172 13.64 -24.85 -42.06
C PHE A 172 12.65 -26.02 -41.86
N GLU A 173 12.44 -26.82 -42.91
CA GLU A 173 11.51 -27.96 -42.99
C GLU A 173 10.08 -27.65 -42.50
N ARG A 174 9.56 -26.45 -42.81
CA ARG A 174 8.17 -26.06 -42.48
C ARG A 174 7.60 -25.07 -43.48
N CYS A 175 6.27 -25.00 -43.55
CA CYS A 175 5.58 -23.92 -44.26
C CYS A 175 5.73 -22.58 -43.52
N SER A 176 5.65 -21.47 -44.27
CA SER A 176 5.64 -20.11 -43.71
C SER A 176 4.37 -19.36 -44.11
N ASP A 177 3.40 -19.31 -43.20
CA ASP A 177 2.16 -18.54 -43.44
C ASP A 177 2.44 -17.04 -43.65
N TYR A 178 3.50 -16.51 -43.01
CA TYR A 178 3.97 -15.15 -43.23
C TYR A 178 4.44 -14.93 -44.67
N LEU A 179 5.36 -15.76 -45.19
CA LEU A 179 5.89 -15.60 -46.55
C LEU A 179 4.83 -15.94 -47.61
N ARG A 180 4.03 -16.99 -47.39
CA ARG A 180 2.90 -17.38 -48.26
C ARG A 180 1.83 -16.29 -48.34
N ALA A 181 1.57 -15.55 -47.25
CA ALA A 181 0.70 -14.38 -47.26
C ALA A 181 1.35 -13.17 -47.96
N MET A 182 2.65 -12.94 -47.76
CA MET A 182 3.40 -11.86 -48.43
C MET A 182 3.44 -12.03 -49.95
N LEU A 183 3.42 -13.26 -50.45
CA LEU A 183 3.39 -13.61 -51.88
C LEU A 183 2.07 -13.21 -52.58
N GLN A 184 0.93 -13.19 -51.88
CA GLN A 184 -0.40 -12.98 -52.48
C GLN A 184 -0.56 -11.61 -53.16
N ASP A 185 -0.96 -11.58 -54.45
CA ASP A 185 -1.23 -10.32 -55.15
C ASP A 185 -2.47 -9.61 -54.57
N THR A 186 -2.25 -8.43 -54.00
CA THR A 186 -3.19 -7.76 -53.09
C THR A 186 -2.96 -6.25 -53.09
N ILE A 187 -4.03 -5.48 -52.94
CA ILE A 187 -3.99 -4.01 -53.03
C ILE A 187 -4.10 -3.27 -51.67
N SER A 188 -4.36 -3.98 -50.57
CA SER A 188 -4.49 -3.39 -49.23
C SER A 188 -4.37 -4.44 -48.12
N THR A 189 -4.19 -3.99 -46.87
CA THR A 189 -4.18 -4.87 -45.68
C THR A 189 -5.46 -5.69 -45.55
N VAL A 190 -6.62 -5.05 -45.72
CA VAL A 190 -7.94 -5.69 -45.59
C VAL A 190 -8.15 -6.70 -46.71
N HIS A 191 -7.80 -6.35 -47.96
CA HIS A 191 -7.89 -7.30 -49.09
C HIS A 191 -7.00 -8.52 -48.88
N LEU A 192 -5.79 -8.36 -48.35
CA LEU A 192 -4.92 -9.49 -48.03
C LEU A 192 -5.57 -10.39 -46.97
N LEU A 193 -6.13 -9.81 -45.90
CA LEU A 193 -6.84 -10.57 -44.88
C LEU A 193 -8.09 -11.26 -45.43
N ASP A 194 -8.93 -10.61 -46.22
CA ASP A 194 -10.13 -11.23 -46.82
C ASP A 194 -9.80 -12.39 -47.79
N VAL A 195 -8.64 -12.36 -48.45
CA VAL A 195 -8.18 -13.42 -49.37
C VAL A 195 -7.52 -14.60 -48.64
N THR A 196 -6.81 -14.34 -47.54
CA THR A 196 -6.03 -15.36 -46.81
C THR A 196 -6.71 -15.90 -45.57
N VAL A 197 -7.62 -15.14 -44.95
CA VAL A 197 -8.37 -15.50 -43.75
C VAL A 197 -9.83 -15.76 -44.13
N MET A 198 -10.09 -16.95 -44.65
CA MET A 198 -11.45 -17.38 -45.03
C MET A 198 -12.32 -17.65 -43.79
N ASP A 199 -11.73 -18.26 -42.75
CA ASP A 199 -12.28 -18.40 -41.40
C ASP A 199 -11.23 -17.91 -40.39
N ALA A 200 -11.65 -17.13 -39.38
CA ALA A 200 -10.76 -16.62 -38.35
C ALA A 200 -10.29 -17.71 -37.36
N THR A 201 -10.94 -18.89 -37.36
CA THR A 201 -10.70 -20.00 -36.43
C THR A 201 -9.86 -21.14 -37.01
N GLU A 202 -9.69 -21.23 -38.34
CA GLU A 202 -9.06 -22.38 -39.01
C GLU A 202 -7.60 -22.16 -39.45
N LEU A 203 -7.04 -20.96 -39.31
CA LEU A 203 -5.68 -20.62 -39.77
C LEU A 203 -4.87 -19.85 -38.70
N PRO A 204 -3.53 -19.87 -38.77
CA PRO A 204 -2.65 -19.04 -37.95
C PRO A 204 -2.64 -17.57 -38.43
N THR A 205 -3.83 -16.97 -38.42
CA THR A 205 -4.16 -15.59 -38.88
C THR A 205 -3.23 -14.51 -38.31
N GLN A 206 -2.64 -14.76 -37.14
CA GLN A 206 -1.73 -13.88 -36.45
C GLN A 206 -0.45 -13.49 -37.23
N PHE A 207 0.10 -14.38 -38.07
CA PHE A 207 1.29 -14.09 -38.90
C PHE A 207 0.90 -13.33 -40.18
N VAL A 208 -0.31 -13.59 -40.68
CA VAL A 208 -0.91 -12.89 -41.82
C VAL A 208 -1.14 -11.41 -41.53
N VAL A 209 -1.56 -11.05 -40.30
CA VAL A 209 -1.70 -9.64 -39.87
C VAL A 209 -0.35 -8.90 -39.90
N HIS A 210 0.74 -9.58 -39.53
CA HIS A 210 2.10 -9.03 -39.63
C HIS A 210 2.52 -8.81 -41.08
N ALA A 211 2.31 -9.82 -41.94
CA ALA A 211 2.52 -9.71 -43.39
C ALA A 211 1.74 -8.55 -44.02
N ALA A 212 0.45 -8.41 -43.68
CA ALA A 212 -0.41 -7.32 -44.14
C ALA A 212 0.19 -5.94 -43.79
N LEU A 213 0.61 -5.74 -42.54
CA LEU A 213 1.20 -4.49 -42.06
C LEU A 213 2.55 -4.15 -42.71
N VAL A 214 3.36 -5.16 -43.07
CA VAL A 214 4.66 -4.97 -43.74
C VAL A 214 4.49 -4.71 -45.24
N LYS A 215 3.60 -5.46 -45.93
CA LYS A 215 3.33 -5.32 -47.36
C LYS A 215 2.59 -4.02 -47.68
N HIS A 216 1.53 -3.72 -46.93
CA HIS A 216 0.60 -2.61 -47.14
C HIS A 216 0.48 -1.68 -45.92
N PRO A 217 1.58 -1.07 -45.43
CA PRO A 217 1.52 -0.25 -44.21
C PRO A 217 0.51 0.90 -44.36
N PRO A 218 -0.43 1.08 -43.40
CA PRO A 218 -1.44 2.14 -43.46
C PRO A 218 -0.85 3.51 -43.81
N SER A 219 -1.55 4.29 -44.62
CA SER A 219 -1.04 5.57 -45.15
C SER A 219 -1.24 6.75 -44.18
N ASN A 220 -2.25 6.69 -43.31
CA ASN A 220 -2.57 7.71 -42.32
C ASN A 220 -3.24 7.09 -41.08
N VAL A 221 -3.46 7.93 -40.05
CA VAL A 221 -4.06 7.53 -38.76
C VAL A 221 -5.49 6.99 -38.94
N THR A 222 -6.29 7.60 -39.81
CA THR A 222 -7.67 7.13 -40.09
C THR A 222 -7.68 5.73 -40.70
N ALA A 223 -6.73 5.42 -41.60
CA ALA A 223 -6.56 4.08 -42.17
C ALA A 223 -6.10 3.07 -41.11
N LEU A 224 -5.20 3.46 -40.20
CA LEU A 224 -4.77 2.64 -39.07
C LEU A 224 -5.94 2.33 -38.12
N VAL A 225 -6.72 3.34 -37.72
CA VAL A 225 -7.91 3.17 -36.85
C VAL A 225 -8.95 2.26 -37.51
N LYS A 226 -9.25 2.44 -38.81
CA LYS A 226 -10.14 1.55 -39.56
C LYS A 226 -9.62 0.11 -39.61
N PHE A 227 -8.31 -0.08 -39.76
CA PHE A 227 -7.71 -1.42 -39.73
C PHE A 227 -7.84 -2.10 -38.36
N ILE A 228 -7.58 -1.37 -37.27
CA ILE A 228 -7.78 -1.88 -35.89
C ILE A 228 -9.27 -2.23 -35.66
N GLN A 229 -10.19 -1.38 -36.10
CA GLN A 229 -11.63 -1.64 -36.02
C GLN A 229 -12.03 -2.89 -36.81
N TYR A 230 -11.49 -3.08 -38.01
CA TYR A 230 -11.70 -4.28 -38.82
C TYR A 230 -11.21 -5.56 -38.12
N LEU A 231 -9.99 -5.55 -37.55
CA LEU A 231 -9.47 -6.69 -36.79
C LEU A 231 -10.38 -7.06 -35.62
N LYS A 232 -10.87 -6.06 -34.86
CA LYS A 232 -11.81 -6.26 -33.75
C LYS A 232 -13.18 -6.78 -34.22
N GLN A 233 -13.72 -6.25 -35.32
CA GLN A 233 -15.01 -6.69 -35.90
C GLN A 233 -14.99 -8.13 -36.42
N ARG A 234 -13.82 -8.60 -36.90
CA ARG A 234 -13.61 -9.97 -37.37
C ARG A 234 -13.04 -10.90 -36.29
N SER A 235 -12.83 -10.42 -35.06
CA SER A 235 -12.15 -11.14 -33.97
C SER A 235 -10.76 -11.71 -34.32
N ILE A 236 -10.04 -11.07 -35.26
CA ILE A 236 -8.72 -11.53 -35.71
C ILE A 236 -7.66 -11.22 -34.63
N PRO A 237 -6.88 -12.20 -34.17
CA PRO A 237 -5.87 -12.00 -33.13
C PRO A 237 -4.68 -11.18 -33.61
N LEU A 238 -4.19 -10.28 -32.76
CA LEU A 238 -2.98 -9.50 -32.98
C LEU A 238 -1.81 -10.06 -32.14
N SER A 239 -0.85 -10.72 -32.78
CA SER A 239 0.37 -11.21 -32.13
C SER A 239 1.30 -10.07 -31.67
N LEU A 240 2.26 -10.38 -30.79
CA LEU A 240 3.29 -9.43 -30.36
C LEU A 240 4.14 -8.89 -31.51
N ALA A 241 4.47 -9.71 -32.51
CA ALA A 241 5.23 -9.28 -33.69
C ALA A 241 4.43 -8.30 -34.56
N ALA A 242 3.14 -8.58 -34.77
CA ALA A 242 2.22 -7.66 -35.47
C ALA A 242 2.02 -6.37 -34.66
N ALA A 243 1.90 -6.45 -33.34
CA ALA A 243 1.80 -5.30 -32.45
C ALA A 243 3.08 -4.44 -32.45
N GLU A 244 4.28 -5.02 -32.56
CA GLU A 244 5.52 -4.23 -32.72
C GLU A 244 5.49 -3.42 -34.01
N GLN A 245 5.13 -4.03 -35.15
CA GLN A 245 5.02 -3.28 -36.42
C GLN A 245 3.94 -2.20 -36.34
N LEU A 246 2.81 -2.49 -35.70
CA LEU A 246 1.75 -1.53 -35.46
C LEU A 246 2.25 -0.35 -34.61
N GLU A 247 3.03 -0.59 -33.55
CA GLU A 247 3.64 0.47 -32.76
C GLU A 247 4.68 1.27 -33.57
N ARG A 248 5.49 0.63 -34.42
CA ARG A 248 6.42 1.33 -35.35
C ARG A 248 5.67 2.25 -36.32
N ILE A 249 4.52 1.81 -36.85
CA ILE A 249 3.65 2.59 -37.76
C ILE A 249 2.97 3.74 -37.01
N TYR A 250 2.48 3.49 -35.80
CA TYR A 250 1.91 4.49 -34.89
C TYR A 250 2.93 5.58 -34.54
N LEU A 251 4.15 5.20 -34.12
CA LEU A 251 5.26 6.12 -33.87
C LEU A 251 5.64 6.96 -35.09
N ARG A 252 5.53 6.42 -36.31
CA ARG A 252 5.72 7.18 -37.56
C ARG A 252 4.69 8.29 -37.70
N PHE A 253 3.42 8.05 -37.31
CA PHE A 253 2.38 9.08 -37.33
C PHE A 253 2.49 10.10 -36.18
N MET A 254 3.04 9.71 -35.03
CA MET A 254 3.34 10.64 -33.93
C MET A 254 4.48 11.62 -34.24
N LYS A 255 5.22 11.47 -35.35
CA LYS A 255 6.27 12.41 -35.79
C LYS A 255 5.65 13.66 -36.44
N GLY A 256 5.00 14.49 -35.63
CA GLY A 256 4.39 15.75 -36.05
C GLY A 256 3.78 16.50 -34.87
N SER A 257 3.22 17.69 -35.12
CA SER A 257 2.65 18.56 -34.09
C SER A 257 1.36 18.02 -33.45
N ALA A 258 0.70 17.04 -34.08
CA ALA A 258 -0.57 16.45 -33.62
C ALA A 258 -0.39 15.17 -32.78
N ALA A 259 0.79 14.96 -32.18
CA ALA A 259 1.12 13.70 -31.50
C ALA A 259 0.12 13.28 -30.39
N ALA A 260 -0.50 14.24 -29.71
CA ALA A 260 -1.56 13.98 -28.73
C ALA A 260 -2.84 13.43 -29.38
N ASP A 261 -3.34 14.10 -30.43
CA ASP A 261 -4.53 13.69 -31.18
C ASP A 261 -4.36 12.28 -31.79
N VAL A 262 -3.14 11.97 -32.27
CA VAL A 262 -2.79 10.63 -32.78
C VAL A 262 -2.80 9.59 -31.65
N PHE A 263 -2.25 9.93 -30.48
CA PHE A 263 -2.26 9.04 -29.31
C PHE A 263 -3.69 8.75 -28.86
N GLU A 264 -4.52 9.78 -28.71
CA GLU A 264 -5.92 9.64 -28.32
C GLU A 264 -6.70 8.82 -29.35
N SER A 265 -6.55 9.10 -30.65
CA SER A 265 -7.26 8.37 -31.72
C SER A 265 -6.90 6.88 -31.77
N VAL A 266 -5.63 6.54 -31.58
CA VAL A 266 -5.14 5.14 -31.65
C VAL A 266 -5.46 4.36 -30.38
N THR A 267 -5.34 4.99 -29.21
CA THR A 267 -5.74 4.35 -27.94
C THR A 267 -7.26 4.19 -27.83
N ALA A 268 -8.05 5.15 -28.34
CA ALA A 268 -9.50 5.03 -28.45
C ALA A 268 -9.98 3.88 -29.37
N ALA A 269 -9.17 3.46 -30.35
CA ALA A 269 -9.45 2.27 -31.15
C ALA A 269 -9.25 0.95 -30.37
N GLY A 270 -8.58 1.00 -29.20
CA GLY A 270 -8.26 -0.14 -28.35
C GLY A 270 -6.81 -0.62 -28.42
N VAL A 271 -5.89 0.15 -29.02
CA VAL A 271 -4.46 -0.20 -29.01
C VAL A 271 -3.84 0.20 -27.68
N ILE A 272 -3.35 -0.79 -26.96
CA ILE A 272 -2.54 -0.62 -25.75
C ILE A 272 -1.09 -0.32 -26.17
N PRO A 273 -0.47 0.80 -25.74
CA PRO A 273 0.95 1.02 -25.95
C PRO A 273 1.78 -0.11 -25.33
N LEU A 274 2.79 -0.61 -26.03
CA LEU A 274 3.64 -1.68 -25.51
C LEU A 274 4.93 -1.13 -24.93
N SER A 275 5.58 -0.13 -25.56
CA SER A 275 6.81 0.47 -25.00
C SER A 275 6.63 1.89 -24.45
N VAL A 276 7.71 2.43 -23.88
CA VAL A 276 7.84 3.82 -23.46
C VAL A 276 7.83 4.80 -24.66
N ARG A 277 8.10 4.32 -25.88
CA ARG A 277 8.34 5.18 -27.06
C ARG A 277 7.16 6.11 -27.40
N PRO A 278 5.89 5.69 -27.38
CA PRO A 278 4.76 6.59 -27.64
C PRO A 278 4.66 7.68 -26.57
N PHE A 279 4.89 7.35 -25.31
CA PHE A 279 4.91 8.33 -24.20
C PHE A 279 6.08 9.32 -24.33
N ALA A 280 7.28 8.84 -24.69
CA ALA A 280 8.42 9.73 -24.96
C ALA A 280 8.13 10.72 -26.11
N MET A 281 7.41 10.30 -27.15
CA MET A 281 6.93 11.20 -28.21
C MET A 281 5.86 12.17 -27.71
N LEU A 282 4.92 11.70 -26.88
CA LEU A 282 3.87 12.51 -26.29
C LEU A 282 4.44 13.61 -25.39
N PHE A 283 5.31 13.26 -24.43
CA PHE A 283 5.95 14.20 -23.52
C PHE A 283 6.63 15.33 -24.30
N ASN A 284 7.48 15.01 -25.29
CA ASN A 284 8.18 16.01 -26.11
C ASN A 284 7.26 17.03 -26.82
N ASN A 285 5.99 16.69 -27.09
CA ASN A 285 5.03 17.57 -27.77
C ASN A 285 4.03 18.26 -26.81
N LEU A 286 3.82 17.73 -25.61
CA LEU A 286 2.93 18.34 -24.62
C LEU A 286 3.55 19.62 -24.02
N THR A 287 2.70 20.63 -23.81
CA THR A 287 3.10 21.95 -23.30
C THR A 287 2.47 22.33 -21.96
N ASP A 288 1.31 21.75 -21.62
CA ASP A 288 0.74 21.83 -20.27
C ASP A 288 1.44 20.85 -19.32
N ALA A 289 1.80 21.33 -18.13
CA ALA A 289 2.49 20.53 -17.13
C ALA A 289 1.59 19.48 -16.49
N ASN A 290 0.27 19.71 -16.39
CA ASN A 290 -0.64 18.69 -15.85
C ASN A 290 -0.84 17.55 -16.84
N ALA A 291 -1.07 17.87 -18.13
CA ALA A 291 -1.17 16.85 -19.19
C ALA A 291 0.08 15.95 -19.27
N VAL A 292 1.28 16.49 -19.04
CA VAL A 292 2.51 15.68 -18.95
C VAL A 292 2.47 14.71 -17.77
N LEU A 293 1.96 15.12 -16.59
CA LEU A 293 1.83 14.24 -15.43
C LEU A 293 0.68 13.24 -15.57
N ASP A 294 -0.44 13.64 -16.18
CA ASP A 294 -1.57 12.75 -16.45
C ASP A 294 -1.16 11.65 -17.46
N ALA A 295 -0.34 12.00 -18.46
CA ALA A 295 0.26 11.02 -19.37
C ALA A 295 1.34 10.14 -18.72
N TYR A 296 2.05 10.65 -17.72
CA TYR A 296 3.01 9.86 -16.94
C TYR A 296 2.29 8.83 -16.07
N ASP A 297 1.25 9.25 -15.35
CA ASP A 297 0.38 8.37 -14.58
C ASP A 297 -0.27 7.30 -15.48
N LEU A 298 -0.72 7.67 -16.68
CA LEU A 298 -1.28 6.74 -17.67
C LEU A 298 -0.25 5.72 -18.19
N MET A 299 1.02 6.13 -18.37
CA MET A 299 2.10 5.21 -18.75
C MET A 299 2.30 4.14 -17.68
N LEU A 300 2.32 4.55 -16.41
CA LEU A 300 2.45 3.66 -15.27
C LEU A 300 1.21 2.74 -15.12
N ASP A 301 0.00 3.26 -15.38
CA ASP A 301 -1.26 2.48 -15.38
C ASP A 301 -1.29 1.37 -16.46
N TYR A 302 -0.51 1.49 -17.54
CA TYR A 302 -0.32 0.42 -18.53
C TYR A 302 0.80 -0.57 -18.15
N SER A 303 1.33 -0.51 -16.93
CA SER A 303 2.52 -1.25 -16.47
C SER A 303 3.79 -0.97 -17.29
N ILE A 304 3.98 0.26 -17.77
CA ILE A 304 5.16 0.66 -18.53
C ILE A 304 6.09 1.50 -17.62
N ALA A 305 7.17 0.87 -17.16
CA ALA A 305 8.18 1.54 -16.34
C ALA A 305 8.94 2.63 -17.13
N PRO A 306 9.30 3.77 -16.50
CA PRO A 306 9.98 4.85 -17.20
C PRO A 306 11.44 4.50 -17.52
N GLU A 307 11.88 4.76 -18.76
CA GLU A 307 13.31 4.69 -19.11
C GLU A 307 14.08 5.94 -18.64
N ALA A 308 15.39 5.79 -18.38
CA ALA A 308 16.29 6.90 -18.07
C ALA A 308 16.34 7.99 -19.17
N SER A 309 16.07 7.63 -20.44
CA SER A 309 15.87 8.54 -21.56
C SER A 309 14.67 9.47 -21.33
N THR A 310 13.57 8.89 -20.86
CA THR A 310 12.26 9.50 -20.66
C THR A 310 12.21 10.33 -19.39
N LEU A 311 12.82 9.85 -18.29
CA LEU A 311 12.99 10.65 -17.07
C LEU A 311 13.79 11.93 -17.32
N ARG A 312 14.79 11.93 -18.22
CA ARG A 312 15.52 13.16 -18.61
C ARG A 312 14.62 14.16 -19.36
N ILE A 313 13.71 13.68 -20.20
CA ILE A 313 12.70 14.52 -20.88
C ILE A 313 11.76 15.15 -19.83
N LEU A 314 11.21 14.32 -18.94
CA LEU A 314 10.31 14.75 -17.86
C LEU A 314 10.98 15.75 -16.90
N CYS A 315 12.23 15.53 -16.50
CA CYS A 315 13.03 16.48 -15.69
C CYS A 315 13.24 17.84 -16.37
N LYS A 316 13.30 17.88 -17.72
CA LYS A 316 13.47 19.10 -18.51
C LYS A 316 12.15 19.85 -18.70
N GLN A 317 11.04 19.12 -18.86
CA GLN A 317 9.73 19.69 -19.16
C GLN A 317 8.90 20.04 -17.91
N SER A 318 9.10 19.31 -16.81
CA SER A 318 8.36 19.54 -15.58
C SER A 318 8.63 20.94 -15.02
N ARG A 319 7.58 21.75 -15.03
CA ARG A 319 7.53 23.07 -14.37
C ARG A 319 7.16 22.97 -12.89
N MET A 320 6.77 21.78 -12.42
CA MET A 320 6.36 21.54 -11.03
C MET A 320 7.54 21.01 -10.24
N GLU A 321 8.05 21.80 -9.30
CA GLU A 321 9.26 21.48 -8.53
C GLU A 321 9.20 20.12 -7.83
N TYR A 322 8.03 19.70 -7.32
CA TYR A 322 7.87 18.40 -6.68
C TYR A 322 8.06 17.24 -7.67
N ALA A 323 7.43 17.30 -8.85
CA ALA A 323 7.53 16.25 -9.86
C ALA A 323 8.92 16.22 -10.50
N LYS A 324 9.53 17.40 -10.74
CA LYS A 324 10.92 17.48 -11.20
C LYS A 324 11.91 16.86 -10.22
N LEU A 325 11.70 17.08 -8.91
CA LEU A 325 12.50 16.48 -7.85
C LEU A 325 12.27 14.96 -7.75
N HIS A 326 11.03 14.51 -7.91
CA HIS A 326 10.67 13.09 -7.99
C HIS A 326 11.44 12.39 -9.12
N PHE A 327 11.26 12.83 -10.37
CA PHE A 327 11.94 12.26 -11.54
C PHE A 327 13.48 12.30 -11.42
N THR A 328 14.03 13.32 -10.76
CA THR A 328 15.47 13.41 -10.47
C THR A 328 15.94 12.36 -9.46
N THR A 329 15.09 11.97 -8.51
CA THR A 329 15.39 10.95 -7.50
C THR A 329 15.31 9.55 -8.10
N VAL A 330 14.21 9.25 -8.82
CA VAL A 330 14.02 7.99 -9.57
C VAL A 330 15.18 7.75 -10.56
N LEU A 331 15.56 8.78 -11.33
CA LEU A 331 16.67 8.69 -12.29
C LEU A 331 18.02 8.37 -11.61
N LYS A 332 18.25 8.87 -10.38
CA LYS A 332 19.45 8.55 -9.60
C LYS A 332 19.40 7.14 -9.02
N SER A 333 18.23 6.70 -8.56
CA SER A 333 18.00 5.34 -8.09
C SER A 333 18.43 4.33 -9.16
N MET A 334 17.91 4.49 -10.39
CA MET A 334 18.26 3.65 -11.55
C MET A 334 19.76 3.63 -11.89
N THR A 335 20.46 4.77 -11.80
CA THR A 335 21.91 4.81 -12.04
C THR A 335 22.70 4.07 -10.97
N ASN A 336 22.22 4.07 -9.72
CA ASN A 336 22.90 3.37 -8.63
C ASN A 336 22.76 1.85 -8.77
N THR A 337 21.58 1.34 -9.15
CA THR A 337 21.34 -0.10 -9.43
C THR A 337 22.17 -0.64 -10.59
N THR A 338 22.45 0.18 -11.61
CA THR A 338 23.33 -0.20 -12.73
C THR A 338 24.81 -0.12 -12.39
N SER A 339 25.22 0.68 -11.40
CA SER A 339 26.62 0.79 -10.98
C SER A 339 27.12 -0.33 -10.07
N THR A 340 26.23 -1.09 -9.42
CA THR A 340 26.59 -2.17 -8.48
C THR A 340 26.94 -3.50 -9.14
N SER A 341 26.74 -3.67 -10.46
CA SER A 341 27.12 -4.90 -11.18
C SER A 341 28.56 -4.90 -11.71
N HIS A 342 29.21 -3.73 -11.85
CA HIS A 342 30.58 -3.62 -12.39
C HIS A 342 31.44 -2.60 -11.61
N SER A 343 31.95 -3.00 -10.44
CA SER A 343 33.10 -2.31 -9.81
C SER A 343 33.99 -3.26 -8.99
N HIS A 344 34.93 -3.93 -9.64
CA HIS A 344 36.12 -4.44 -8.94
C HIS A 344 37.03 -3.26 -8.61
N SER A 345 36.91 -2.72 -7.39
CA SER A 345 37.88 -1.78 -6.83
C SER A 345 38.86 -2.52 -5.90
N PRO A 346 40.17 -2.25 -5.97
CA PRO A 346 41.16 -2.91 -5.10
C PRO A 346 41.03 -2.44 -3.63
N PRO A 347 41.52 -3.22 -2.65
CA PRO A 347 41.27 -2.98 -1.23
C PRO A 347 41.93 -1.69 -0.71
N PRO A 348 41.29 -1.00 0.25
CA PRO A 348 41.83 0.23 0.83
C PRO A 348 42.98 -0.04 1.82
N SER A 349 44.06 0.73 1.69
CA SER A 349 45.20 0.72 2.61
C SER A 349 44.85 1.29 4.01
N PRO A 350 45.55 0.87 5.09
CA PRO A 350 45.24 1.26 6.47
C PRO A 350 45.65 2.70 6.82
N PRO A 351 45.06 3.31 7.88
CA PRO A 351 45.28 4.70 8.24
C PRO A 351 46.57 4.93 9.07
N PRO A 352 47.22 6.11 8.96
CA PRO A 352 48.34 6.50 9.81
C PRO A 352 47.88 7.10 11.17
N PRO A 353 48.74 7.08 12.22
CA PRO A 353 48.34 7.37 13.61
C PRO A 353 48.41 8.85 14.03
N HIS A 354 47.80 9.14 15.19
CA HIS A 354 47.61 10.45 15.84
C HIS A 354 48.89 11.21 16.25
N SER A 355 48.81 12.56 16.34
CA SER A 355 49.01 13.42 17.55
C SER A 355 49.15 14.94 17.15
N PRO A 356 49.29 15.96 18.05
CA PRO A 356 48.13 16.70 18.56
C PRO A 356 48.23 18.27 18.68
N LEU A 357 47.10 18.89 19.03
CA LEU A 357 46.88 20.19 19.75
C LEU A 357 47.49 21.55 19.28
N ALA A 358 46.59 22.49 18.95
CA ALA A 358 46.53 23.90 19.43
C ALA A 358 45.20 24.54 18.95
N SER A 359 44.20 24.82 19.79
CA SER A 359 44.04 25.95 20.73
C SER A 359 43.75 27.33 20.08
N GLY A 360 42.50 27.82 20.17
CA GLY A 360 42.24 29.29 20.22
C GLY A 360 40.94 29.86 19.61
N GLY A 361 39.86 29.94 20.41
CA GLY A 361 38.76 30.95 20.27
C GLY A 361 37.78 30.83 19.08
N ALA A 362 36.50 31.23 19.18
CA ALA A 362 35.74 31.74 20.32
C ALA A 362 34.26 31.32 20.21
N VAL A 363 33.61 31.11 21.36
CA VAL A 363 32.19 30.74 21.46
C VAL A 363 31.34 32.00 21.59
N ALA A 364 30.27 32.09 20.79
CA ALA A 364 29.19 33.06 20.99
C ALA A 364 27.86 32.31 21.18
N VAL A 365 27.37 32.30 22.42
CA VAL A 365 26.04 31.78 22.77
C VAL A 365 25.11 32.96 23.02
N ALA A 366 23.96 32.96 22.34
CA ALA A 366 22.62 33.26 22.87
C ALA A 366 21.71 33.95 21.83
N ALA A 367 20.58 33.33 21.50
CA ALA A 367 19.25 33.87 21.83
C ALA A 367 18.15 32.89 21.37
N HIS A 368 17.19 32.59 22.25
CA HIS A 368 15.99 31.84 21.89
C HIS A 368 14.92 32.76 21.30
N THR A 369 14.30 32.37 20.19
CA THR A 369 12.93 32.77 19.84
C THR A 369 12.18 31.57 19.24
N ASN A 370 10.96 31.34 19.73
CA ASN A 370 10.14 30.20 19.35
C ASN A 370 9.41 30.43 18.02
N ALA A 371 9.61 29.52 17.06
CA ALA A 371 8.67 29.24 15.99
C ALA A 371 8.83 27.76 15.56
N PRO A 372 7.76 26.95 15.49
CA PRO A 372 7.85 25.56 15.05
C PRO A 372 7.86 25.51 13.52
N THR A 373 8.95 25.98 12.91
CA THR A 373 9.16 25.91 11.46
C THR A 373 9.54 24.47 11.08
N ILE A 374 8.55 23.59 11.01
CA ILE A 374 8.73 22.22 10.50
C ILE A 374 9.32 22.34 9.10
N THR A 375 10.48 21.74 8.90
CA THR A 375 11.28 21.94 7.69
C THR A 375 10.63 21.27 6.49
N THR A 376 10.06 22.10 5.60
CA THR A 376 9.61 21.71 4.26
C THR A 376 10.72 21.07 3.40
N ALA A 377 11.98 21.11 3.86
CA ALA A 377 13.11 20.40 3.29
C ALA A 377 13.05 18.87 3.42
N SER A 378 12.38 18.32 4.44
CA SER A 378 12.29 16.85 4.65
C SER A 378 11.40 16.18 3.58
N ARG A 379 10.20 16.74 3.34
CA ARG A 379 9.28 16.24 2.29
C ARG A 379 9.87 16.30 0.87
N ARG A 380 10.87 17.16 0.63
CA ARG A 380 11.51 17.40 -0.68
C ARG A 380 12.56 16.34 -1.06
N ARG A 381 12.50 15.10 -0.57
CA ARG A 381 13.42 14.01 -0.99
C ARG A 381 12.81 12.60 -1.01
N ASP A 382 11.57 12.41 -0.57
CA ASP A 382 10.93 11.10 -0.60
C ASP A 382 10.17 10.91 -1.91
N GLU A 383 10.47 9.84 -2.65
CA GLU A 383 9.83 9.47 -3.93
C GLU A 383 8.30 9.30 -3.74
N ARG A 384 7.87 8.83 -2.57
CA ARG A 384 6.45 8.63 -2.22
C ARG A 384 5.67 9.96 -2.13
N SER A 385 6.36 11.08 -1.95
CA SER A 385 5.72 12.39 -1.83
C SER A 385 5.08 12.87 -3.14
N TYR A 386 5.54 12.39 -4.30
CA TYR A 386 4.90 12.63 -5.60
C TYR A 386 3.50 12.02 -5.63
N PHE A 387 3.43 10.71 -5.34
CA PHE A 387 2.21 9.93 -5.31
C PHE A 387 1.17 10.48 -4.32
N ALA A 388 1.60 10.88 -3.11
CA ALA A 388 0.73 11.57 -2.16
C ALA A 388 0.13 12.88 -2.74
N GLN A 389 0.94 13.70 -3.42
CA GLN A 389 0.46 14.94 -4.08
C GLN A 389 -0.48 14.65 -5.25
N ARG A 390 -0.33 13.52 -5.97
CA ARG A 390 -1.27 13.11 -7.03
C ARG A 390 -2.63 12.70 -6.47
N ILE A 391 -2.67 12.08 -5.29
CA ILE A 391 -3.92 11.74 -4.57
C ILE A 391 -4.65 13.02 -4.11
N GLU A 392 -3.91 13.96 -3.51
CA GLU A 392 -4.44 15.27 -3.08
C GLU A 392 -4.99 16.06 -4.30
N TRP A 393 -4.24 16.14 -5.40
CA TRP A 393 -4.67 16.78 -6.66
C TRP A 393 -5.88 16.09 -7.31
N LEU A 394 -5.97 14.75 -7.27
CA LEU A 394 -7.13 14.01 -7.75
C LEU A 394 -8.37 14.37 -6.93
N ALA A 395 -8.22 14.52 -5.60
CA ALA A 395 -9.32 14.86 -4.70
C ALA A 395 -9.83 16.28 -4.95
N GLU A 396 -8.94 17.22 -5.27
CA GLU A 396 -9.27 18.60 -5.63
C GLU A 396 -9.99 18.69 -7.00
N ARG A 397 -9.45 18.05 -8.05
CA ARG A 397 -9.99 18.15 -9.42
C ARG A 397 -11.19 17.26 -9.70
N LYS A 398 -11.22 16.06 -9.12
CA LYS A 398 -12.28 15.06 -9.29
C LYS A 398 -12.80 14.64 -7.92
N PRO A 399 -13.58 15.48 -7.22
CA PRO A 399 -14.12 15.15 -5.90
C PRO A 399 -15.13 13.99 -5.90
N LYS A 400 -15.50 13.45 -7.08
CA LYS A 400 -16.26 12.22 -7.26
C LYS A 400 -15.39 11.00 -7.64
N ALA A 401 -14.07 11.11 -7.62
CA ALA A 401 -13.21 9.95 -7.86
C ALA A 401 -13.36 8.94 -6.70
N SER A 402 -13.50 7.66 -7.05
CA SER A 402 -13.61 6.58 -6.09
C SER A 402 -12.28 6.28 -5.40
N LEU A 403 -12.32 5.58 -4.26
CA LEU A 403 -11.11 5.11 -3.56
C LEU A 403 -10.25 4.22 -4.47
N LEU A 404 -10.86 3.44 -5.36
CA LEU A 404 -10.15 2.55 -6.28
C LEU A 404 -9.35 3.33 -7.34
N GLU A 405 -9.88 4.46 -7.82
CA GLU A 405 -9.16 5.38 -8.71
C GLU A 405 -7.96 6.02 -8.00
N ALA A 406 -8.09 6.35 -6.71
CA ALA A 406 -6.97 6.86 -5.91
C ALA A 406 -5.93 5.77 -5.59
N LEU A 407 -6.36 4.52 -5.37
CA LEU A 407 -5.47 3.39 -5.06
C LEU A 407 -4.60 2.94 -6.25
N LYS A 408 -4.95 3.28 -7.49
CA LYS A 408 -4.06 3.11 -8.68
C LYS A 408 -2.65 3.63 -8.41
N VAL A 409 -2.52 4.65 -7.58
CA VAL A 409 -1.24 5.22 -7.16
C VAL A 409 -0.24 4.17 -6.60
N LEU A 410 -0.74 3.09 -5.99
CA LEU A 410 0.08 1.99 -5.47
C LEU A 410 0.63 1.14 -6.63
N HIS A 411 -0.22 0.83 -7.63
CA HIS A 411 0.22 0.18 -8.85
C HIS A 411 1.26 1.03 -9.60
N ARG A 412 1.02 2.34 -9.70
CA ARG A 412 1.96 3.28 -10.33
C ARG A 412 3.32 3.29 -9.64
N ALA A 413 3.34 3.30 -8.31
CA ALA A 413 4.56 3.19 -7.52
C ALA A 413 5.30 1.86 -7.73
N GLU A 414 4.59 0.71 -7.78
CA GLU A 414 5.20 -0.58 -8.12
C GLU A 414 5.86 -0.57 -9.51
N VAL A 415 5.18 -0.02 -10.52
CA VAL A 415 5.64 0.00 -11.92
C VAL A 415 6.84 0.94 -12.09
N GLU A 416 6.88 2.05 -11.36
CA GLU A 416 8.04 2.94 -11.31
C GLU A 416 9.24 2.32 -10.59
N GLY A 417 9.00 1.36 -9.69
CA GLY A 417 9.99 0.75 -8.81
C GLY A 417 10.16 1.47 -7.46
N THR A 418 9.22 2.34 -7.10
CA THR A 418 9.21 3.07 -5.82
C THR A 418 8.88 2.12 -4.67
N SER A 419 9.76 2.01 -3.68
CA SER A 419 9.48 1.15 -2.52
C SER A 419 8.35 1.71 -1.66
N LEU A 420 7.22 1.01 -1.62
CA LEU A 420 6.10 1.33 -0.75
C LEU A 420 6.36 1.01 0.73
N GLN A 421 7.47 0.34 1.08
CA GLN A 421 7.79 -0.06 2.46
C GLN A 421 8.02 1.15 3.38
N GLY A 422 7.36 1.16 4.54
CA GLY A 422 7.41 2.26 5.50
C GLY A 422 6.74 3.55 5.01
N ASP A 423 5.87 3.50 3.99
CA ASP A 423 5.12 4.67 3.55
C ASP A 423 4.16 5.18 4.62
N THR A 424 4.21 6.50 4.83
CA THR A 424 3.24 7.27 5.60
C THR A 424 2.63 8.42 4.79
N TYR A 425 3.12 8.69 3.58
CA TYR A 425 2.66 9.80 2.74
C TYR A 425 1.41 9.44 1.95
N ILE A 426 1.47 8.35 1.18
CA ILE A 426 0.33 7.81 0.42
C ILE A 426 -0.75 7.37 1.40
N MET A 427 -0.37 6.67 2.48
CA MET A 427 -1.26 6.29 3.58
C MET A 427 -2.07 7.47 4.11
N SER A 428 -1.40 8.56 4.48
CA SER A 428 -2.07 9.71 5.08
C SER A 428 -2.93 10.48 4.08
N ALA A 429 -2.56 10.53 2.80
CA ALA A 429 -3.37 11.15 1.75
C ALA A 429 -4.65 10.34 1.47
N LEU A 430 -4.56 9.01 1.32
CA LEU A 430 -5.72 8.13 1.12
C LEU A 430 -6.71 8.23 2.30
N LEU A 431 -6.22 8.06 3.54
CA LEU A 431 -7.06 8.09 4.74
C LEU A 431 -7.73 9.44 5.00
N ARG A 432 -7.11 10.55 4.59
CA ARG A 432 -7.70 11.89 4.69
C ARG A 432 -8.74 12.16 3.60
N HIS A 433 -8.49 11.72 2.38
CA HIS A 433 -9.26 12.18 1.22
C HIS A 433 -10.26 11.17 0.65
N TYR A 434 -10.14 9.85 0.89
CA TYR A 434 -10.92 8.83 0.16
C TYR A 434 -11.72 7.85 1.02
N CYS A 435 -11.79 8.06 2.34
CA CYS A 435 -12.71 7.34 3.23
C CYS A 435 -14.08 8.07 3.28
N ARG A 436 -14.84 8.04 2.17
CA ARG A 436 -16.09 8.81 1.97
C ARG A 436 -17.37 7.98 2.05
N SER A 437 -17.27 6.67 2.28
CA SER A 437 -18.36 5.70 2.18
C SER A 437 -18.99 5.60 0.77
N THR A 438 -18.16 5.74 -0.28
CA THR A 438 -18.61 5.76 -1.68
C THR A 438 -18.23 4.51 -2.46
N THR A 439 -17.40 3.62 -1.90
CA THR A 439 -16.88 2.46 -2.62
C THR A 439 -17.75 1.22 -2.38
N PRO A 440 -18.25 0.51 -3.41
CA PRO A 440 -18.99 -0.73 -3.21
C PRO A 440 -18.12 -1.82 -2.56
N ARG A 441 -18.62 -2.47 -1.49
CA ARG A 441 -17.86 -3.46 -0.69
C ARG A 441 -17.22 -4.56 -1.54
N ARG A 442 -17.94 -5.02 -2.57
CA ARG A 442 -17.52 -6.08 -3.51
C ARG A 442 -16.23 -5.75 -4.31
N HIS A 443 -15.80 -4.50 -4.32
CA HIS A 443 -14.60 -4.06 -5.04
C HIS A 443 -13.39 -3.85 -4.10
N LEU A 444 -13.57 -3.91 -2.78
CA LEU A 444 -12.49 -3.87 -1.79
C LEU A 444 -11.86 -5.26 -1.62
N VAL A 445 -11.20 -5.75 -2.67
CA VAL A 445 -10.65 -7.12 -2.74
C VAL A 445 -9.20 -7.17 -2.24
N LEU A 446 -8.86 -8.22 -1.47
CA LEU A 446 -7.49 -8.59 -1.11
C LEU A 446 -7.16 -9.97 -1.72
N PRO A 447 -5.92 -10.21 -2.20
CA PRO A 447 -4.79 -9.29 -2.25
C PRO A 447 -5.02 -8.12 -3.23
N PHE A 448 -4.30 -7.01 -3.04
CA PHE A 448 -4.49 -5.79 -3.83
C PHE A 448 -4.29 -6.02 -5.34
N SER A 449 -3.45 -6.98 -5.74
CA SER A 449 -3.24 -7.42 -7.13
C SER A 449 -4.48 -7.94 -7.85
N ALA A 450 -5.55 -8.29 -7.12
CA ALA A 450 -6.85 -8.67 -7.67
C ALA A 450 -7.87 -7.50 -7.68
N SER A 451 -7.48 -6.31 -7.23
CA SER A 451 -8.35 -5.13 -7.17
C SER A 451 -8.58 -4.53 -8.55
N LEU A 452 -9.77 -3.94 -8.77
CA LEU A 452 -10.06 -3.13 -9.95
C LEU A 452 -9.10 -1.93 -10.09
N ALA A 453 -8.47 -1.51 -8.99
CA ALA A 453 -7.44 -0.47 -8.97
C ALA A 453 -6.15 -0.81 -9.75
N TYR A 454 -5.95 -2.05 -10.23
CA TYR A 454 -4.88 -2.36 -11.18
C TYR A 454 -5.23 -2.05 -12.64
N ARG A 455 -6.50 -1.78 -12.96
CA ARG A 455 -6.93 -1.54 -14.36
C ARG A 455 -6.68 -0.08 -14.75
N PRO A 456 -6.12 0.22 -15.94
CA PRO A 456 -5.87 1.60 -16.36
C PRO A 456 -7.15 2.43 -16.55
N SER A 457 -8.24 1.80 -16.99
CA SER A 457 -9.53 2.48 -17.21
C SER A 457 -10.06 3.17 -15.95
N PRO A 458 -10.67 4.37 -16.06
CA PRO A 458 -11.30 5.03 -14.93
C PRO A 458 -12.33 4.12 -14.25
N VAL A 459 -12.31 4.04 -12.93
CA VAL A 459 -13.32 3.29 -12.18
C VAL A 459 -14.60 4.12 -12.10
N SER A 460 -15.63 3.71 -12.84
CA SER A 460 -16.97 4.32 -12.79
C SER A 460 -17.81 3.73 -11.65
N ASP A 461 -18.46 4.59 -10.87
CA ASP A 461 -19.34 4.18 -9.77
C ASP A 461 -20.77 3.81 -10.22
N ASP A 462 -21.12 4.08 -11.48
CA ASP A 462 -22.43 3.79 -12.08
C ASP A 462 -22.61 2.28 -12.36
N VAL A 463 -22.81 1.52 -11.28
CA VAL A 463 -23.36 0.17 -11.36
C VAL A 463 -24.88 0.30 -11.37
N GLN A 464 -25.47 0.34 -12.57
CA GLN A 464 -26.89 0.06 -12.70
C GLN A 464 -27.15 -1.36 -12.21
N LEU A 465 -27.90 -1.48 -11.11
CA LEU A 465 -28.60 -2.72 -10.78
C LEU A 465 -29.57 -3.00 -11.93
N THR A 466 -29.32 -4.07 -12.69
CA THR A 466 -30.26 -4.60 -13.66
C THR A 466 -31.44 -5.25 -12.94
N SER A 467 -32.36 -4.41 -12.48
CA SER A 467 -33.78 -4.77 -12.31
C SER A 467 -34.53 -4.37 -13.58
N ASP A 468 -35.22 -5.32 -14.21
CA ASP A 468 -36.07 -5.07 -15.37
C ASP A 468 -37.13 -3.98 -15.09
N GLY A 469 -37.41 -3.11 -16.07
CA GLY A 469 -38.44 -2.07 -15.89
C GLY A 469 -38.39 -0.85 -16.84
N GLU A 470 -38.52 -1.09 -18.15
CA GLU A 470 -39.12 -0.24 -19.21
C GLU A 470 -39.08 1.33 -19.24
N THR A 471 -38.98 1.83 -20.48
CA THR A 471 -39.37 3.17 -21.03
C THR A 471 -38.50 4.43 -20.84
N GLY A 472 -38.27 5.18 -21.95
CA GLY A 472 -38.24 6.66 -21.88
C GLY A 472 -37.17 7.48 -22.65
N GLY A 473 -37.01 7.31 -23.97
CA GLY A 473 -35.95 7.97 -24.79
C GLY A 473 -35.74 9.52 -24.78
N ASN A 474 -34.56 9.92 -25.32
CA ASN A 474 -34.08 11.26 -25.74
C ASN A 474 -33.79 12.33 -24.65
N SER A 475 -32.56 12.86 -24.47
CA SER A 475 -31.70 13.41 -25.54
C SER A 475 -30.31 13.93 -25.05
N LYS A 476 -29.30 13.81 -25.94
CA LYS A 476 -28.03 14.57 -26.07
C LYS A 476 -27.16 14.87 -24.83
N GLY A 477 -26.08 14.08 -24.69
CA GLY A 477 -24.85 14.47 -23.99
C GLY A 477 -23.68 13.53 -24.31
N HIS A 478 -22.64 14.03 -25.00
CA HIS A 478 -21.27 13.46 -24.99
C HIS A 478 -20.42 14.28 -23.99
N PRO A 479 -19.26 13.78 -23.46
CA PRO A 479 -18.46 12.65 -23.95
C PRO A 479 -18.05 11.62 -22.88
N MET A 480 -17.13 10.72 -23.26
CA MET A 480 -16.44 9.65 -22.49
C MET A 480 -17.18 8.33 -22.24
N THR A 481 -17.15 7.48 -23.26
CA THR A 481 -17.32 6.02 -23.14
C THR A 481 -16.26 5.32 -24.00
N ASN A 482 -15.29 4.66 -23.36
CA ASN A 482 -14.34 3.69 -23.91
C ASN A 482 -13.83 2.84 -22.73
N ALA A 483 -13.68 1.52 -22.79
CA ALA A 483 -14.19 0.54 -23.74
C ALA A 483 -14.03 -0.86 -23.11
N PHE A 484 -14.93 -1.25 -22.20
CA PHE A 484 -14.98 -2.59 -21.60
C PHE A 484 -16.43 -2.92 -21.23
N ASP A 485 -17.19 -3.43 -22.19
CA ASP A 485 -18.48 -4.07 -21.94
C ASP A 485 -18.45 -5.47 -22.57
N PHE A 486 -19.00 -6.46 -21.87
CA PHE A 486 -18.88 -7.88 -22.25
C PHE A 486 -20.17 -8.34 -22.94
N ASP A 487 -20.21 -8.20 -24.28
CA ASP A 487 -21.26 -8.83 -25.08
C ASP A 487 -21.10 -10.36 -25.06
N PHE A 488 -21.94 -11.04 -24.27
CA PHE A 488 -22.13 -12.48 -24.33
C PHE A 488 -23.37 -12.81 -25.18
N ASP A 489 -23.16 -13.61 -26.22
CA ASP A 489 -24.19 -14.10 -27.14
C ASP A 489 -25.20 -15.01 -26.41
N PRO A 490 -26.50 -14.65 -26.31
CA PRO A 490 -27.49 -15.39 -25.54
C PRO A 490 -28.20 -16.47 -26.37
N THR A 491 -27.47 -17.25 -27.18
CA THR A 491 -28.05 -18.28 -28.07
C THR A 491 -27.51 -19.70 -27.86
N LYS A 492 -27.70 -20.27 -26.65
CA LYS A 492 -27.71 -21.74 -26.44
C LYS A 492 -28.41 -22.20 -25.15
N GLU A 493 -29.25 -23.23 -25.32
CA GLU A 493 -29.74 -24.24 -24.35
C GLU A 493 -30.37 -23.70 -23.05
N GLU A 494 -31.71 -23.59 -22.97
CA GLU A 494 -32.74 -24.64 -22.83
C GLU A 494 -32.80 -25.39 -21.48
N LEU A 495 -34.00 -25.32 -20.89
CA LEU A 495 -34.66 -26.33 -20.04
C LEU A 495 -34.01 -26.73 -18.69
N LEU A 496 -34.61 -26.25 -17.59
CA LEU A 496 -35.55 -27.08 -16.81
C LEU A 496 -36.41 -26.26 -15.82
N GLU A 497 -37.65 -26.70 -15.65
CA GLU A 497 -38.65 -26.18 -14.69
C GLU A 497 -38.25 -26.53 -13.23
N LYS A 498 -38.74 -25.94 -12.12
CA LYS A 498 -40.15 -25.71 -11.76
C LYS A 498 -40.33 -25.05 -10.37
N GLU A 499 -41.40 -24.24 -10.24
CA GLU A 499 -42.29 -24.01 -9.06
C GLU A 499 -41.82 -23.51 -7.67
N GLY A 500 -42.53 -22.48 -7.17
CA GLY A 500 -42.61 -22.09 -5.74
C GLY A 500 -42.74 -20.58 -5.50
N LYS A 501 -43.88 -19.92 -5.79
CA LYS A 501 -44.91 -19.49 -4.78
C LYS A 501 -44.33 -18.96 -3.44
N CYS A 502 -44.75 -17.81 -2.89
CA CYS A 502 -46.04 -17.12 -3.06
C CYS A 502 -46.07 -15.67 -2.51
N THR A 503 -47.11 -14.94 -2.94
CA THR A 503 -47.84 -13.82 -2.28
C THR A 503 -47.16 -12.46 -2.02
N ILE A 504 -47.62 -11.50 -2.83
CA ILE A 504 -47.65 -10.05 -2.63
C ILE A 504 -48.83 -9.66 -1.72
N MET A 505 -48.72 -8.50 -1.05
CA MET A 505 -49.80 -7.51 -0.81
C MET A 505 -49.12 -6.12 -0.98
N GLU A 506 -49.47 -5.19 -1.89
CA GLU A 506 -50.78 -4.62 -2.28
C GLU A 506 -51.50 -3.99 -1.06
N GLU A 507 -52.00 -2.75 -1.01
CA GLU A 507 -52.24 -1.65 -1.98
C GLU A 507 -51.62 -0.32 -1.41
N LEU A 508 -51.74 0.93 -1.93
CA LEU A 508 -52.35 1.54 -3.13
C LEU A 508 -51.59 2.86 -3.47
N GLU A 509 -51.87 3.49 -4.61
CA GLU A 509 -51.31 4.78 -5.08
C GLU A 509 -52.11 6.05 -4.65
N GLY A 510 -51.54 7.25 -4.88
CA GLY A 510 -52.24 8.53 -4.74
C GLY A 510 -51.39 9.77 -5.12
N PRO A 511 -51.65 10.50 -6.23
CA PRO A 511 -50.66 11.39 -6.85
C PRO A 511 -50.82 12.92 -6.64
N SER A 512 -49.69 13.62 -6.85
CA SER A 512 -49.53 14.97 -7.45
C SER A 512 -50.21 16.23 -6.87
N GLY A 513 -49.36 17.17 -6.39
CA GLY A 513 -49.28 18.52 -6.97
C GLY A 513 -50.13 19.67 -6.40
N ALA A 514 -49.48 20.62 -5.71
CA ALA A 514 -49.60 22.10 -5.92
C ALA A 514 -48.79 22.90 -4.85
N PRO A 515 -48.25 24.11 -5.18
CA PRO A 515 -47.33 24.83 -4.30
C PRO A 515 -48.05 25.85 -3.38
N THR A 516 -47.58 26.00 -2.13
CA THR A 516 -48.10 27.05 -1.24
C THR A 516 -47.00 27.83 -0.50
N ARG A 517 -46.76 29.05 -1.00
CA ARG A 517 -46.34 30.29 -0.31
C ARG A 517 -45.34 30.21 0.85
N SER A 518 -44.20 30.88 0.62
CA SER A 518 -43.36 31.51 1.64
C SER A 518 -44.18 32.23 2.72
N ARG A 519 -43.87 31.93 3.99
CA ARG A 519 -44.12 32.82 5.13
C ARG A 519 -42.90 32.76 6.04
N GLY A 520 -42.21 33.89 6.17
CA GLY A 520 -40.98 33.99 6.95
C GLY A 520 -41.19 33.78 8.45
N GLY A 521 -40.20 33.14 9.06
CA GLY A 521 -40.05 32.94 10.50
C GLY A 521 -38.77 32.13 10.69
N GLU A 522 -37.72 32.75 11.23
CA GLU A 522 -36.49 32.02 11.56
C GLU A 522 -36.78 31.03 12.70
N PRO A 523 -36.48 29.73 12.54
CA PRO A 523 -36.45 28.82 13.67
C PRO A 523 -35.15 29.03 14.45
N GLU A 524 -35.26 29.27 15.77
CA GLU A 524 -34.10 29.17 16.66
C GLU A 524 -33.44 27.78 16.54
N PRO A 525 -32.12 27.66 16.73
CA PRO A 525 -31.44 26.38 16.70
C PRO A 525 -31.83 25.51 17.90
N GLU A 526 -32.82 24.63 17.72
CA GLU A 526 -33.18 23.60 18.69
C GLU A 526 -31.96 22.74 19.05
N LYS A 527 -31.45 22.91 20.27
CA LYS A 527 -30.45 22.03 20.84
C LYS A 527 -31.06 20.65 21.10
N GLY A 528 -30.46 19.61 20.51
CA GLY A 528 -30.36 18.32 21.19
C GLY A 528 -31.18 17.15 20.68
N ARG A 529 -31.52 17.08 19.39
CA ARG A 529 -31.79 15.79 18.72
C ARG A 529 -30.73 15.52 17.67
N ARG A 530 -29.80 14.60 17.96
CA ARG A 530 -28.95 13.98 16.92
C ARG A 530 -29.92 13.35 15.91
N SER A 531 -29.82 13.75 14.65
CA SER A 531 -30.50 13.05 13.56
C SER A 531 -30.12 11.57 13.64
N ARG A 532 -31.11 10.68 13.52
CA ARG A 532 -30.84 9.26 13.36
C ARG A 532 -29.98 9.15 12.08
N PRO A 533 -28.81 8.48 12.11
CA PRO A 533 -28.03 8.30 10.90
C PRO A 533 -28.93 7.64 9.83
N PRO A 534 -28.78 8.01 8.55
CA PRO A 534 -29.56 7.40 7.48
C PRO A 534 -29.36 5.87 7.50
N PRO A 535 -30.38 5.09 7.08
CA PRO A 535 -30.24 3.64 7.02
C PRO A 535 -29.03 3.25 6.18
N ARG A 536 -28.19 2.36 6.74
CA ARG A 536 -26.95 1.87 6.11
C ARG A 536 -27.28 1.22 4.77
N ASP A 537 -26.63 1.67 3.70
CA ASP A 537 -26.62 0.92 2.45
C ASP A 537 -25.76 -0.35 2.63
N PRO A 538 -26.32 -1.56 2.40
CA PRO A 538 -25.58 -2.80 2.55
C PRO A 538 -24.56 -3.07 1.43
N TYR A 539 -24.64 -2.35 0.30
CA TYR A 539 -23.75 -2.53 -0.85
C TYR A 539 -22.49 -1.68 -0.79
N PHE A 540 -22.56 -0.49 -0.19
CA PHE A 540 -21.43 0.42 -0.04
C PHE A 540 -20.66 0.21 1.26
N ALA A 541 -19.34 0.28 1.18
CA ALA A 541 -18.47 0.29 2.35
C ALA A 541 -18.69 1.58 3.14
N ASP A 542 -18.58 1.52 4.48
CA ASP A 542 -18.51 2.74 5.29
C ASP A 542 -17.06 3.27 5.36
N SER A 543 -16.90 4.51 5.84
CA SER A 543 -15.58 5.15 5.90
C SER A 543 -14.58 4.43 6.82
N SER A 544 -15.05 3.62 7.78
CA SER A 544 -14.20 2.79 8.62
C SER A 544 -13.76 1.50 7.90
N GLU A 545 -14.64 0.89 7.11
CA GLU A 545 -14.33 -0.26 6.24
C GLU A 545 -13.34 0.15 5.13
N GLU A 546 -13.55 1.30 4.48
CA GLU A 546 -12.60 1.89 3.52
C GLU A 546 -11.23 2.19 4.17
N GLY A 547 -11.22 2.80 5.36
CA GLY A 547 -10.00 3.07 6.11
C GLY A 547 -9.25 1.80 6.52
N THR A 548 -9.98 0.76 6.92
CA THR A 548 -9.39 -0.54 7.27
C THR A 548 -8.82 -1.24 6.03
N TYR A 549 -9.48 -1.15 4.88
CA TYR A 549 -8.96 -1.68 3.62
C TYR A 549 -7.64 -0.99 3.21
N ILE A 550 -7.56 0.34 3.27
CA ILE A 550 -6.32 1.10 2.99
C ILE A 550 -5.17 0.64 3.90
N LEU A 551 -5.45 0.44 5.19
CA LEU A 551 -4.46 -0.02 6.17
C LEU A 551 -3.97 -1.44 5.87
N GLU A 552 -4.86 -2.40 5.61
CA GLU A 552 -4.47 -3.78 5.30
C GLU A 552 -3.74 -3.89 3.96
N VAL A 553 -4.13 -3.13 2.94
CA VAL A 553 -3.37 -3.03 1.67
C VAL A 553 -1.95 -2.53 1.94
N LEU A 554 -1.78 -1.39 2.61
CA LEU A 554 -0.43 -0.83 2.85
C LEU A 554 0.41 -1.66 3.83
N LYS A 555 -0.22 -2.35 4.79
CA LYS A 555 0.43 -3.33 5.66
C LYS A 555 0.98 -4.52 4.87
N SER A 556 0.33 -4.94 3.78
CA SER A 556 0.88 -5.97 2.87
C SER A 556 2.16 -5.51 2.15
N TYR A 557 2.38 -4.20 2.00
CA TYR A 557 3.64 -3.60 1.53
C TYR A 557 4.66 -3.34 2.66
N GLY A 558 4.38 -3.74 3.91
CA GLY A 558 5.26 -3.50 5.06
C GLY A 558 5.17 -2.08 5.62
N SER A 559 4.04 -1.40 5.44
CA SER A 559 3.83 -0.02 5.90
C SER A 559 2.81 0.07 7.03
N TYR A 560 3.16 0.84 8.05
CA TYR A 560 2.36 1.07 9.25
C TYR A 560 2.23 2.57 9.51
N PRO A 561 1.08 3.03 10.06
CA PRO A 561 0.90 4.43 10.38
C PRO A 561 1.82 4.89 11.50
N ASP A 562 2.30 6.13 11.41
CA ASP A 562 3.17 6.78 12.38
C ASP A 562 2.49 7.99 13.06
N ASN A 563 3.27 8.70 13.87
CA ASN A 563 2.83 9.94 14.52
C ASN A 563 2.46 11.06 13.53
N ASN A 564 3.02 11.07 12.31
CA ASN A 564 2.66 12.04 11.27
C ASN A 564 1.29 11.71 10.64
N VAL A 565 0.99 10.42 10.41
CA VAL A 565 -0.34 9.97 9.97
C VAL A 565 -1.39 10.35 11.02
N LEU A 566 -1.16 10.04 12.30
CA LEU A 566 -2.06 10.44 13.39
C LEU A 566 -2.20 11.96 13.51
N GLN A 567 -1.10 12.71 13.40
CA GLN A 567 -1.15 14.18 13.43
C GLN A 567 -2.04 14.73 12.30
N ALA A 568 -1.90 14.19 11.10
CA ALA A 568 -2.61 14.69 9.93
C ALA A 568 -4.11 14.32 9.94
N LEU A 569 -4.49 13.18 10.54
CA LEU A 569 -5.89 12.79 10.75
C LEU A 569 -6.54 13.48 11.96
N SER A 570 -5.77 13.86 12.98
CA SER A 570 -6.27 14.55 14.17
C SER A 570 -6.28 16.08 14.04
N ALA A 571 -5.63 16.63 13.02
CA ALA A 571 -5.78 18.04 12.63
C ALA A 571 -7.20 18.29 12.10
N GLN A 572 -7.82 19.41 12.49
CA GLN A 572 -9.11 19.82 11.93
C GLN A 572 -8.93 20.21 10.47
N TYR A 573 -9.33 19.32 9.56
CA TYR A 573 -9.32 19.57 8.11
C TYR A 573 -10.63 20.24 7.71
N GLU A 574 -10.54 21.42 7.08
CA GLU A 574 -11.66 22.12 6.41
C GLU A 574 -12.96 22.32 7.23
N GLY A 575 -12.87 22.31 8.57
CA GLY A 575 -14.04 22.41 9.45
C GLY A 575 -14.91 21.14 9.53
N GLN A 576 -14.50 20.05 8.88
CA GLN A 576 -15.12 18.73 9.07
C GLN A 576 -14.56 18.06 10.33
N VAL A 577 -15.42 17.37 11.07
CA VAL A 577 -14.99 16.56 12.21
C VAL A 577 -14.35 15.29 11.67
N PRO A 578 -13.09 14.94 12.06
CA PRO A 578 -12.47 13.72 11.58
C PRO A 578 -13.33 12.50 11.95
N HIS A 579 -13.47 11.56 11.00
CA HIS A 579 -14.18 10.30 11.24
C HIS A 579 -13.39 9.47 12.27
N MET A 580 -13.78 9.60 13.54
CA MET A 580 -13.04 9.05 14.68
C MET A 580 -12.94 7.51 14.67
N GLU A 581 -13.77 6.84 13.88
CA GLU A 581 -13.71 5.39 13.64
C GLU A 581 -12.49 5.02 12.77
N ILE A 582 -12.16 5.83 11.75
CA ILE A 582 -10.89 5.71 11.01
C ILE A 582 -9.72 5.91 11.96
N VAL A 583 -9.78 6.95 12.80
CA VAL A 583 -8.72 7.23 13.80
C VAL A 583 -8.54 6.06 14.76
N ALA A 584 -9.61 5.34 15.12
CA ALA A 584 -9.53 4.12 15.91
C ALA A 584 -8.76 3.01 15.16
N SER A 585 -9.14 2.69 13.91
CA SER A 585 -8.46 1.67 13.11
C SER A 585 -6.97 1.99 12.88
N VAL A 586 -6.65 3.25 12.61
CA VAL A 586 -5.26 3.72 12.41
C VAL A 586 -4.45 3.59 13.70
N VAL A 587 -5.03 3.87 14.87
CA VAL A 587 -4.36 3.71 16.16
C VAL A 587 -4.06 2.24 16.48
N GLU A 588 -4.97 1.30 16.20
CA GLU A 588 -4.66 -0.13 16.38
C GLU A 588 -3.59 -0.62 15.40
N ALA A 589 -3.65 -0.22 14.14
CA ALA A 589 -2.60 -0.52 13.15
C ALA A 589 -1.23 0.08 13.54
N PHE A 590 -1.21 1.24 14.20
CA PHE A 590 0.03 1.82 14.76
C PHE A 590 0.56 0.93 15.90
N PHE A 591 -0.28 0.50 16.85
CA PHE A 591 0.17 -0.41 17.91
C PHE A 591 0.71 -1.74 17.35
N GLU A 592 0.09 -2.30 16.32
CA GLU A 592 0.62 -3.47 15.61
C GLU A 592 2.00 -3.18 14.99
N GLY A 593 2.14 -2.07 14.27
CA GLY A 593 3.41 -1.64 13.68
C GLY A 593 4.51 -1.40 14.71
N CYS A 594 4.18 -0.79 15.86
CA CYS A 594 5.10 -0.60 16.97
C CYS A 594 5.68 -1.94 17.45
N MET A 595 4.82 -2.94 17.63
CA MET A 595 5.24 -4.28 18.06
C MET A 595 6.02 -5.01 16.94
N ALA A 596 5.56 -4.94 15.70
CA ALA A 596 6.22 -5.56 14.54
C ALA A 596 7.62 -4.94 14.26
N SER A 597 7.79 -3.64 14.51
CA SER A 597 9.07 -2.93 14.31
C SER A 597 10.15 -3.27 15.33
N HIS A 598 9.82 -4.03 16.40
CA HIS A 598 10.74 -4.37 17.49
C HIS A 598 11.49 -3.15 18.09
N GLY A 599 10.80 -2.00 18.16
CA GLY A 599 11.34 -0.74 18.71
C GLY A 599 12.04 0.17 17.69
N ALA A 600 12.06 -0.18 16.40
CA ALA A 600 12.62 0.68 15.35
C ALA A 600 11.73 1.88 15.00
N MET A 601 10.40 1.75 15.12
CA MET A 601 9.47 2.87 14.91
C MET A 601 9.34 3.73 16.19
N THR A 602 9.11 5.03 16.06
CA THR A 602 8.79 5.88 17.23
C THR A 602 7.47 5.47 17.87
N PRO A 603 7.38 5.34 19.21
CA PRO A 603 6.12 4.99 19.89
C PRO A 603 5.06 6.10 19.74
N VAL A 604 3.79 5.78 20.04
CA VAL A 604 2.67 6.71 19.84
C VAL A 604 2.71 7.92 20.79
N ASP A 605 2.66 9.13 20.23
CA ASP A 605 2.47 10.36 21.01
C ASP A 605 1.01 10.47 21.48
N CYS A 606 0.82 10.34 22.79
CA CYS A 606 -0.47 10.43 23.46
C CYS A 606 -1.22 11.75 23.17
N ARG A 607 -0.54 12.81 22.72
CA ARG A 607 -1.15 14.08 22.28
C ARG A 607 -2.21 13.86 21.20
N PHE A 608 -1.99 12.94 20.27
CA PHE A 608 -2.91 12.65 19.16
C PHE A 608 -4.06 11.73 19.59
N LEU A 609 -3.86 10.92 20.64
CA LEU A 609 -4.88 10.03 21.19
C LEU A 609 -5.98 10.75 21.99
N HIS A 610 -5.76 12.02 22.40
CA HIS A 610 -6.73 12.79 23.18
C HIS A 610 -8.12 12.85 22.52
N ALA A 611 -8.19 13.12 21.21
CA ALA A 611 -9.47 13.24 20.50
C ALA A 611 -10.24 11.91 20.51
N LEU A 612 -9.52 10.79 20.32
CA LEU A 612 -10.09 9.44 20.37
C LEU A 612 -10.58 9.08 21.78
N GLY A 613 -9.80 9.43 22.81
CA GLY A 613 -10.21 9.29 24.20
C GLY A 613 -11.51 10.04 24.52
N TYR A 614 -11.64 11.30 24.11
CA TYR A 614 -12.87 12.08 24.27
C TYR A 614 -14.05 11.49 23.48
N TYR A 615 -13.84 11.06 22.24
CA TYR A 615 -14.86 10.41 21.42
C TYR A 615 -15.42 9.14 22.09
N TYR A 616 -14.57 8.31 22.69
CA TYR A 616 -15.02 7.14 23.46
C TYR A 616 -15.74 7.52 24.77
N ILE A 617 -15.29 8.56 25.47
CA ILE A 617 -15.96 9.10 26.67
C ILE A 617 -17.37 9.59 26.35
N ASP A 618 -17.52 10.41 25.30
CA ASP A 618 -18.78 11.07 24.94
C ASP A 618 -19.83 10.09 24.41
N ASN A 619 -19.40 9.01 23.75
CA ASN A 619 -20.27 7.90 23.35
C ASN A 619 -20.43 6.81 24.44
N ARG A 620 -19.86 7.03 25.64
CA ARG A 620 -19.91 6.13 26.81
C ARG A 620 -19.27 4.75 26.61
N TRP A 621 -18.38 4.59 25.63
CA TRP A 621 -17.65 3.36 25.34
C TRP A 621 -16.44 3.19 26.27
N ARG A 622 -16.71 2.92 27.55
CA ARG A 622 -15.69 2.78 28.61
C ARG A 622 -14.63 1.75 28.25
N ASP A 623 -15.04 0.57 27.80
CA ASP A 623 -14.13 -0.55 27.51
C ASP A 623 -13.15 -0.20 26.39
N ARG A 624 -13.58 0.53 25.35
CA ARG A 624 -12.68 1.04 24.28
C ARG A 624 -11.68 2.08 24.80
N ALA A 625 -12.10 2.98 25.69
CA ALA A 625 -11.21 3.95 26.32
C ALA A 625 -10.21 3.29 27.28
N HIS A 626 -10.63 2.25 28.01
CA HIS A 626 -9.78 1.46 28.89
C HIS A 626 -8.78 0.63 28.11
N HIS A 627 -9.22 -0.04 27.03
CA HIS A 627 -8.35 -0.77 26.12
C HIS A 627 -7.28 0.13 25.51
N LEU A 628 -7.64 1.35 25.07
CA LEU A 628 -6.69 2.32 24.53
C LEU A 628 -5.58 2.70 25.54
N VAL A 629 -5.93 2.94 26.81
CA VAL A 629 -4.92 3.22 27.86
C VAL A 629 -4.06 1.99 28.15
N ARG A 630 -4.66 0.79 28.19
CA ARG A 630 -3.95 -0.48 28.34
C ARG A 630 -2.90 -0.68 27.23
N ARG A 631 -3.29 -0.50 25.95
CA ARG A 631 -2.41 -0.68 24.79
C ARG A 631 -1.19 0.25 24.83
N VAL A 632 -1.38 1.52 25.24
CA VAL A 632 -0.26 2.46 25.45
C VAL A 632 0.70 1.98 26.54
N LEU A 633 0.18 1.50 27.68
CA LEU A 633 1.01 1.01 28.79
C LEU A 633 1.79 -0.27 28.43
N GLU A 634 1.15 -1.19 27.71
CA GLU A 634 1.79 -2.42 27.22
C GLU A 634 2.85 -2.12 26.15
N MET A 635 2.60 -1.16 25.27
CA MET A 635 3.60 -0.64 24.31
C MET A 635 4.79 -0.01 25.04
N PHE A 636 4.58 0.86 26.04
CA PHE A 636 5.70 1.45 26.81
C PHE A 636 6.53 0.38 27.55
N TYR A 637 5.90 -0.67 28.09
CA TYR A 637 6.62 -1.81 28.64
C TYR A 637 7.43 -2.54 27.57
N ALA A 638 6.85 -2.83 26.40
CA ALA A 638 7.54 -3.49 25.31
C ALA A 638 8.77 -2.70 24.85
N TYR A 639 8.65 -1.38 24.68
CA TYR A 639 9.78 -0.51 24.31
C TYR A 639 10.88 -0.53 25.37
N CYS A 640 10.57 -0.24 26.63
CA CYS A 640 11.61 -0.14 27.67
C CYS A 640 12.22 -1.49 28.07
N VAL A 641 11.46 -2.59 28.04
CA VAL A 641 11.87 -3.88 28.63
C VAL A 641 12.21 -4.92 27.56
N THR A 642 11.37 -5.09 26.55
CA THR A 642 11.54 -6.11 25.50
C THR A 642 12.50 -5.64 24.42
N PHE A 643 12.27 -4.44 23.88
CA PHE A 643 13.06 -3.87 22.77
C PHE A 643 14.28 -3.07 23.25
N ARG A 644 14.24 -2.56 24.50
CA ARG A 644 15.23 -1.65 25.09
C ARG A 644 15.43 -0.36 24.27
N ALA A 645 14.35 0.10 23.66
CA ALA A 645 14.26 1.35 22.91
C ALA A 645 13.83 2.52 23.81
N ASP A 646 14.22 3.74 23.41
CA ASP A 646 13.77 4.97 24.07
C ASP A 646 12.31 5.29 23.71
N LEU A 647 11.60 5.96 24.62
CA LEU A 647 10.25 6.47 24.39
C LEU A 647 10.23 7.83 23.69
N GLY A 648 11.38 8.52 23.61
CA GLY A 648 11.54 9.75 22.82
C GLY A 648 10.70 10.93 23.30
N GLY A 649 10.25 10.94 24.56
CA GLY A 649 9.40 11.98 25.13
C GLY A 649 7.90 11.82 24.86
N THR A 650 7.47 10.72 24.24
CA THR A 650 6.04 10.44 23.94
C THR A 650 5.20 10.26 25.22
N GLU A 651 5.84 9.82 26.31
CA GLU A 651 5.26 9.66 27.64
C GLU A 651 4.87 10.99 28.31
N LYS A 652 5.39 12.12 27.84
CA LYS A 652 5.12 13.48 28.37
C LYS A 652 3.62 13.84 28.38
N TRP A 653 2.87 13.35 27.39
CA TRP A 653 1.42 13.59 27.30
C TRP A 653 0.57 12.49 27.95
N PHE A 654 1.16 11.32 28.23
CA PHE A 654 0.46 10.18 28.81
C PHE A 654 -0.25 10.52 30.12
N SER A 655 0.41 11.25 31.03
CA SER A 655 -0.16 11.62 32.34
C SER A 655 -1.52 12.34 32.22
N TYR A 656 -1.60 13.34 31.34
CA TYR A 656 -2.83 14.11 31.15
C TYR A 656 -3.89 13.33 30.37
N PHE A 657 -3.49 12.55 29.37
CA PHE A 657 -4.36 11.65 28.61
C PHE A 657 -5.04 10.60 29.51
N ALA A 658 -4.22 9.81 30.23
CA ALA A 658 -4.69 8.71 31.06
C ALA A 658 -5.57 9.20 32.23
N VAL A 659 -5.19 10.29 32.89
CA VAL A 659 -6.00 10.87 33.98
C VAL A 659 -7.35 11.38 33.48
N ILE A 660 -7.44 11.98 32.27
CA ILE A 660 -8.73 12.36 31.70
C ILE A 660 -9.61 11.12 31.48
N ILE A 661 -9.07 10.05 30.88
CA ILE A 661 -9.83 8.83 30.66
C ILE A 661 -10.29 8.24 32.00
N GLY A 662 -9.40 8.07 32.97
CA GLY A 662 -9.74 7.53 34.30
C GLY A 662 -10.84 8.35 34.99
N THR A 663 -10.66 9.65 35.12
CA THR A 663 -11.60 10.55 35.80
C THR A 663 -12.96 10.72 35.09
N LYS A 664 -13.05 10.44 33.79
CA LYS A 664 -14.28 10.55 33.00
C LYS A 664 -15.02 9.22 32.82
N THR A 665 -14.32 8.10 32.80
CA THR A 665 -14.91 6.76 32.56
C THR A 665 -15.24 6.00 33.84
N GLY A 666 -14.49 6.22 34.93
CA GLY A 666 -14.60 5.47 36.18
C GLY A 666 -14.65 6.33 37.45
N PRO A 667 -14.50 5.72 38.64
CA PRO A 667 -14.36 6.43 39.91
C PRO A 667 -13.04 7.20 39.96
N LEU A 668 -12.92 8.16 40.88
CA LEU A 668 -11.73 9.01 40.99
C LEU A 668 -10.46 8.21 41.35
N ASP A 669 -10.63 7.06 42.02
CA ASP A 669 -9.57 6.07 42.29
C ASP A 669 -8.80 5.65 41.03
N LEU A 670 -9.52 5.44 39.91
CA LEU A 670 -8.93 5.06 38.62
C LEU A 670 -8.06 6.21 38.06
N GLY A 671 -8.51 7.45 38.24
CA GLY A 671 -7.72 8.64 37.88
C GLY A 671 -6.44 8.78 38.72
N ILE A 672 -6.51 8.49 40.02
CA ILE A 672 -5.35 8.51 40.92
C ILE A 672 -4.37 7.38 40.60
N GLY A 673 -4.86 6.17 40.32
CA GLY A 673 -4.01 5.05 39.92
C GLY A 673 -3.30 5.26 38.58
N LEU A 674 -3.99 5.85 37.59
CA LEU A 674 -3.38 6.25 36.32
C LEU A 674 -2.40 7.42 36.47
N PHE A 675 -2.65 8.35 37.40
CA PHE A 675 -1.67 9.37 37.77
C PHE A 675 -0.41 8.74 38.35
N ALA A 676 -0.52 7.79 39.29
CA ALA A 676 0.62 7.07 39.86
C ALA A 676 1.40 6.26 38.80
N ALA A 677 0.71 5.60 37.85
CA ALA A 677 1.35 4.98 36.69
C ALA A 677 2.12 5.99 35.83
N SER A 678 1.60 7.21 35.67
CA SER A 678 2.28 8.27 34.94
C SER A 678 3.51 8.83 35.68
N ILE A 679 3.51 8.85 37.02
CA ILE A 679 4.71 9.19 37.82
C ILE A 679 5.81 8.14 37.57
N ALA A 680 5.46 6.86 37.52
CA ALA A 680 6.42 5.77 37.26
C ALA A 680 7.13 5.86 35.88
N LEU A 681 6.51 6.58 34.93
CA LEU A 681 7.01 6.78 33.56
C LEU A 681 7.64 8.15 33.32
N SER A 682 7.36 9.16 34.16
CA SER A 682 7.67 10.56 33.88
C SER A 682 9.16 10.90 33.95
N ASP A 683 9.62 11.79 33.06
CA ASP A 683 10.86 12.56 33.19
C ASP A 683 10.73 13.63 34.28
N LYS A 684 10.55 13.17 35.53
CA LYS A 684 10.64 13.92 36.78
C LYS A 684 9.76 15.18 36.87
N THR A 685 8.67 15.24 36.09
CA THR A 685 7.76 16.39 36.03
C THR A 685 6.29 15.98 36.10
N VAL A 686 5.44 16.85 36.64
CA VAL A 686 3.98 16.66 36.70
C VAL A 686 3.30 17.69 35.80
N ASN A 687 2.36 17.24 34.97
CA ASN A 687 1.62 18.13 34.07
C ASN A 687 0.61 18.98 34.88
N PRO A 688 0.68 20.32 34.87
CA PRO A 688 -0.17 21.16 35.73
C PRO A 688 -1.68 21.00 35.44
N LYS A 689 -2.06 20.55 34.23
CA LYS A 689 -3.45 20.29 33.87
C LYS A 689 -4.03 19.04 34.57
N VAL A 690 -3.19 18.12 35.05
CA VAL A 690 -3.61 16.92 35.80
C VAL A 690 -4.18 17.31 37.16
N ALA A 691 -3.53 18.24 37.86
CA ALA A 691 -3.99 18.77 39.15
C ALA A 691 -5.44 19.25 39.06
N THR A 692 -5.75 20.11 38.08
CA THR A 692 -7.11 20.64 37.86
C THR A 692 -8.14 19.55 37.53
N LYS A 693 -7.74 18.44 36.88
CA LYS A 693 -8.68 17.36 36.51
C LYS A 693 -9.00 16.45 37.69
N LEU A 694 -8.02 16.16 38.55
CA LEU A 694 -8.22 15.35 39.75
C LEU A 694 -8.97 16.11 40.85
N THR A 695 -8.70 17.41 41.03
CA THR A 695 -9.36 18.21 42.08
C THR A 695 -10.77 18.68 41.73
N ALA A 696 -11.20 18.56 40.46
CA ALA A 696 -12.52 19.01 40.00
C ALA A 696 -13.72 18.12 40.43
N LYS A 697 -13.48 16.94 41.03
CA LYS A 697 -14.53 16.01 41.49
C LYS A 697 -14.42 15.74 43.00
N ARG A 698 -14.76 16.73 43.82
CA ARG A 698 -14.64 16.64 45.29
C ARG A 698 -15.72 15.77 45.98
N ASP A 699 -16.73 15.29 45.25
CA ASP A 699 -17.81 14.43 45.76
C ASP A 699 -17.40 12.93 45.86
N SER A 700 -16.13 12.67 46.19
CA SER A 700 -15.55 11.30 46.23
C SER A 700 -15.41 10.79 47.67
N SER A 701 -15.01 9.53 47.84
CA SER A 701 -14.80 8.92 49.16
C SER A 701 -13.77 9.67 50.02
N GLU A 702 -13.88 9.56 51.34
CA GLU A 702 -13.01 10.27 52.30
C GLU A 702 -11.51 10.04 52.02
N HIS A 703 -11.10 8.78 51.77
CA HIS A 703 -9.72 8.43 51.46
C HIS A 703 -9.19 9.04 50.15
N VAL A 704 -10.07 9.33 49.18
CA VAL A 704 -9.71 10.04 47.95
C VAL A 704 -9.47 11.52 48.23
N ILE A 705 -10.32 12.15 49.04
CA ILE A 705 -10.17 13.54 49.46
C ILE A 705 -8.86 13.72 50.24
N GLU A 706 -8.54 12.79 51.14
CA GLU A 706 -7.29 12.77 51.90
C GLU A 706 -6.06 12.70 50.98
N VAL A 707 -6.04 11.77 50.01
CA VAL A 707 -4.93 11.63 49.04
C VAL A 707 -4.77 12.88 48.18
N LEU A 708 -5.87 13.49 47.72
CA LEU A 708 -5.82 14.75 46.97
C LEU A 708 -5.29 15.90 47.82
N SER A 709 -5.64 15.96 49.11
CA SER A 709 -5.14 16.99 50.03
C SER A 709 -3.62 16.87 50.26
N GLU A 710 -3.08 15.66 50.32
CA GLU A 710 -1.64 15.43 50.43
C GLU A 710 -0.89 15.69 49.11
N LEU A 711 -1.53 15.46 47.95
CA LEU A 711 -1.01 15.88 46.64
C LEU A 711 -0.99 17.42 46.50
N GLU A 712 -2.04 18.11 46.96
CA GLU A 712 -2.10 19.57 47.05
C GLU A 712 -1.00 20.11 48.00
N ARG A 713 -0.77 19.47 49.16
CA ARG A 713 0.34 19.80 50.09
C ARG A 713 1.73 19.61 49.49
N CYS A 714 1.92 18.57 48.67
CA CYS A 714 3.16 18.37 47.93
C CYS A 714 3.37 19.46 46.85
N GLY A 715 2.37 20.30 46.57
CA GLY A 715 2.44 21.32 45.52
C GLY A 715 2.44 20.74 44.11
N TRP A 716 1.96 19.50 43.96
CA TRP A 716 2.06 18.70 42.72
C TRP A 716 3.49 18.50 42.18
N ASP A 717 4.53 18.69 43.01
CA ASP A 717 5.93 18.47 42.63
C ASP A 717 6.32 16.99 42.67
N TYR A 718 6.98 16.51 41.62
CA TYR A 718 7.38 15.10 41.45
C TYR A 718 8.25 14.59 42.61
N HIS A 719 9.27 15.35 43.00
CA HIS A 719 10.21 14.94 44.05
C HIS A 719 9.56 14.93 45.44
N ARG A 720 8.72 15.93 45.72
CA ARG A 720 7.94 16.01 46.97
C ARG A 720 6.93 14.88 47.10
N ILE A 721 6.21 14.54 46.02
CA ILE A 721 5.26 13.41 46.01
C ILE A 721 5.98 12.10 46.35
N LEU A 722 7.12 11.82 45.69
CA LEU A 722 7.90 10.61 45.97
C LEU A 722 8.53 10.58 47.38
N CYS A 723 8.80 11.74 47.97
CA CYS A 723 9.25 11.86 49.37
C CYS A 723 8.10 11.78 50.40
N CYS A 724 6.84 11.78 49.98
CA CYS A 724 5.71 11.82 50.90
C CYS A 724 5.32 10.42 51.36
N ASP A 725 5.70 10.07 52.59
CA ASP A 725 5.40 8.77 53.19
C ASP A 725 3.88 8.52 53.34
N ALA A 726 3.07 9.57 53.47
CA ALA A 726 1.60 9.47 53.47
C ALA A 726 1.04 8.95 52.13
N LEU A 727 1.70 9.28 51.01
CA LEU A 727 1.31 8.86 49.66
C LEU A 727 2.02 7.56 49.21
N MET A 728 3.25 7.32 49.69
CA MET A 728 4.14 6.31 49.13
C MET A 728 4.37 5.06 49.98
N LEU A 729 3.92 5.04 51.25
CA LEU A 729 3.98 3.85 52.12
C LEU A 729 2.59 3.26 52.33
N GLU A 730 2.51 1.95 52.44
CA GLU A 730 1.28 1.26 52.86
C GLU A 730 0.92 1.58 54.33
N PRO A 731 -0.35 1.47 54.74
CA PRO A 731 -0.78 1.78 56.12
C PRO A 731 0.03 1.06 57.21
N GLN A 732 0.42 -0.20 56.95
CA GLN A 732 1.24 -1.01 57.85
C GLN A 732 2.69 -0.49 57.94
N GLU A 733 3.26 -0.09 56.81
CA GLU A 733 4.62 0.45 56.73
C GLU A 733 4.71 1.81 57.46
N ARG A 734 3.69 2.68 57.31
CA ARG A 734 3.60 3.95 58.07
C ARG A 734 3.56 3.75 59.57
N ALA A 735 2.80 2.77 60.04
CA ALA A 735 2.73 2.43 61.47
C ALA A 735 4.08 1.93 62.03
N SER A 736 4.96 1.39 61.19
CA SER A 736 6.34 1.06 61.56
C SER A 736 7.30 2.24 61.45
N ALA A 737 7.17 3.10 60.44
CA ALA A 737 8.02 4.29 60.25
C ALA A 737 7.90 5.30 61.41
N GLY A 738 6.66 5.61 61.83
CA GLY A 738 6.41 6.55 62.94
C GLY A 738 6.93 6.09 64.31
N LYS A 739 7.24 4.79 64.48
CA LYS A 739 7.85 4.27 65.71
C LYS A 739 9.36 4.54 65.80
N VAL A 740 10.04 4.81 64.69
CA VAL A 740 11.49 5.04 64.67
C VAL A 740 11.83 6.47 65.12
N GLU A 741 11.01 7.46 64.76
CA GLU A 741 11.23 8.87 65.15
C GLU A 741 10.94 9.14 66.64
N SER A 742 10.16 8.28 67.31
CA SER A 742 9.81 8.43 68.73
C SER A 742 10.84 7.86 69.72
N ALA A 743 11.96 7.33 69.24
CA ALA A 743 12.99 6.67 70.08
C ALA A 743 14.11 7.62 70.58
N ALA A 744 14.03 8.92 70.28
CA ALA A 744 15.06 9.90 70.61
C ALA A 744 14.53 11.01 71.56
N GLY A 745 14.28 10.67 72.83
CA GLY A 745 14.22 11.68 73.89
C GLY A 745 13.14 11.50 74.96
N ALA A 746 13.40 10.63 75.96
CA ALA A 746 13.01 10.86 77.37
C ALA A 746 13.63 9.79 78.28
N ASN A 747 14.69 10.14 79.01
CA ASN A 747 15.15 9.32 80.15
C ASN A 747 14.21 9.56 81.34
N GLY A 748 13.69 8.49 81.95
CA GLY A 748 12.92 8.53 83.20
C GLY A 748 12.99 7.16 83.89
N ALA A 749 13.58 7.10 85.07
CA ALA A 749 13.99 5.83 85.70
C ALA A 749 12.82 5.04 86.35
N GLY A 750 12.90 3.70 86.33
CA GLY A 750 11.86 2.86 86.94
C GLY A 750 12.16 1.36 86.96
N ALA A 751 13.12 0.94 87.78
CA ALA A 751 13.30 -0.39 88.41
C ALA A 751 13.30 -1.70 87.57
N ARG A 752 14.24 -2.59 87.95
CA ARG A 752 14.29 -4.03 87.63
C ARG A 752 13.03 -4.76 88.14
N ASP A 753 12.57 -5.83 87.47
CA ASP A 753 13.13 -7.17 87.73
C ASP A 753 12.68 -8.28 86.76
N HIS A 754 13.42 -9.40 86.77
CA HIS A 754 13.22 -10.58 85.92
C HIS A 754 12.02 -11.46 86.35
N ARG A 755 11.41 -12.19 85.38
CA ARG A 755 11.45 -13.68 85.35
C ARG A 755 10.87 -14.32 84.09
N HIS A 756 11.35 -15.55 83.83
CA HIS A 756 10.83 -16.50 82.84
C HIS A 756 9.60 -17.27 83.38
N ASP A 757 8.67 -17.62 82.49
CA ASP A 757 8.18 -18.98 82.18
C ASP A 757 7.11 -18.85 81.06
N ARG A 758 6.93 -19.65 80.01
CA ARG A 758 7.15 -21.08 79.65
C ARG A 758 5.85 -21.89 79.66
N GLY A 759 5.28 -22.12 78.47
CA GLY A 759 4.07 -22.94 78.24
C GLY A 759 2.75 -22.22 78.60
N THR A 760 1.56 -22.66 78.17
CA THR A 760 1.19 -23.75 77.25
C THR A 760 -0.25 -23.51 76.73
N ASN A 761 -0.70 -24.24 75.71
CA ASN A 761 -2.07 -24.13 75.17
C ASN A 761 -3.18 -24.29 76.24
N GLY A 762 -4.26 -23.51 76.11
CA GLY A 762 -5.48 -23.67 76.91
C GLY A 762 -6.66 -22.88 76.34
N SER A 763 -7.59 -23.57 75.68
CA SER A 763 -8.84 -23.00 75.16
C SER A 763 -9.88 -22.80 76.27
N GLY A 764 -10.52 -21.63 76.33
CA GLY A 764 -11.67 -21.38 77.21
C GLY A 764 -12.37 -20.08 76.81
N ALA A 765 -13.68 -20.15 76.54
CA ALA A 765 -14.50 -19.01 76.11
C ALA A 765 -15.59 -18.70 77.16
N ALA A 766 -15.91 -17.42 77.37
CA ALA A 766 -17.25 -16.92 77.73
C ALA A 766 -17.29 -15.38 77.80
N GLY A 767 -18.39 -14.79 77.30
CA GLY A 767 -18.78 -13.39 77.52
C GLY A 767 -18.22 -12.36 76.52
N GLU A 768 -19.02 -11.51 75.86
CA GLU A 768 -20.50 -11.47 75.77
C GLU A 768 -20.93 -10.70 74.50
N GLU A 769 -22.22 -10.79 74.17
CA GLU A 769 -23.01 -10.19 73.08
C GLU A 769 -22.57 -8.79 72.54
N ARG A 770 -22.91 -8.33 71.31
CA ARG A 770 -24.15 -8.54 70.53
C ARG A 770 -24.06 -8.01 69.07
N LEU A 771 -24.98 -8.51 68.24
CA LEU A 771 -25.38 -8.10 66.86
C LEU A 771 -24.49 -8.68 65.74
N GLY A 772 -25.01 -9.38 64.73
CA GLY A 772 -26.39 -9.61 64.30
C GLY A 772 -26.37 -9.90 62.81
N LYS A 773 -26.54 -11.17 62.42
CA LYS A 773 -26.81 -11.56 61.02
C LYS A 773 -28.19 -10.96 60.66
N GLU A 774 -28.50 -10.55 59.44
CA GLU A 774 -28.62 -11.39 58.24
C GLU A 774 -28.65 -10.51 56.98
N SER A 775 -28.19 -11.06 55.84
CA SER A 775 -28.81 -10.75 54.54
C SER A 775 -28.64 -11.95 53.62
N ILE A 776 -29.77 -12.56 53.29
CA ILE A 776 -29.87 -13.71 52.38
C ILE A 776 -29.98 -13.15 50.97
N TYR A 777 -29.16 -13.64 50.03
CA TYR A 777 -29.55 -14.05 48.67
C TYR A 777 -28.30 -14.33 47.82
N THR A 778 -27.97 -15.62 47.68
CA THR A 778 -27.32 -16.12 46.47
C THR A 778 -28.39 -16.43 45.43
N SER A 779 -28.32 -15.78 44.27
CA SER A 779 -29.03 -16.21 43.06
C SER A 779 -28.11 -16.03 41.86
N ALA A 780 -27.92 -17.11 41.09
CA ALA A 780 -26.98 -17.13 39.98
C ALA A 780 -27.47 -16.33 38.77
N GLY A 781 -26.51 -15.82 37.97
CA GLY A 781 -26.78 -15.37 36.59
C GLY A 781 -26.78 -13.86 36.38
N GLN A 782 -25.62 -13.20 36.52
CA GLN A 782 -25.31 -11.94 35.85
C GLN A 782 -23.77 -11.77 35.74
N GLY A 783 -23.30 -11.01 34.75
CA GLY A 783 -21.88 -10.90 34.39
C GLY A 783 -21.00 -10.20 35.44
N PRO A 784 -19.67 -10.16 35.24
CA PRO A 784 -18.72 -9.67 36.24
C PRO A 784 -18.82 -8.14 36.43
N SER A 785 -19.70 -7.69 37.32
CA SER A 785 -19.83 -6.28 37.70
C SER A 785 -19.52 -6.05 39.18
N SER A 786 -18.50 -5.23 39.43
CA SER A 786 -18.53 -4.18 40.46
C SER A 786 -18.59 -4.55 41.95
N TYR A 787 -18.17 -5.75 42.37
CA TYR A 787 -17.94 -6.06 43.79
C TYR A 787 -16.51 -6.60 44.06
N SER A 788 -15.93 -6.16 45.19
CA SER A 788 -14.67 -6.60 45.86
C SER A 788 -13.39 -5.72 45.83
N ASN A 789 -13.43 -4.43 45.44
CA ASN A 789 -12.32 -3.50 45.73
C ASN A 789 -12.39 -2.80 47.10
N SER A 790 -13.54 -2.84 47.77
CA SER A 790 -13.77 -2.16 49.06
C SER A 790 -12.76 -2.57 50.15
N HIS A 791 -12.36 -3.85 50.22
CA HIS A 791 -11.43 -4.34 51.24
C HIS A 791 -9.95 -3.95 51.00
N LEU A 792 -9.56 -3.58 49.78
CA LEU A 792 -8.20 -3.12 49.48
C LEU A 792 -8.06 -1.59 49.65
N LEU A 793 -9.17 -0.86 49.57
CA LEU A 793 -9.18 0.61 49.64
C LEU A 793 -9.72 1.15 50.99
N SER A 794 -10.14 0.29 51.92
CA SER A 794 -10.75 0.66 53.22
C SER A 794 -9.80 1.24 54.27
N ALA A 795 -8.54 1.47 53.94
CA ALA A 795 -7.56 2.12 54.81
C ALA A 795 -6.58 2.93 53.95
N ARG A 796 -6.64 4.27 54.05
CA ARG A 796 -5.78 5.27 53.36
C ARG A 796 -4.73 4.65 52.42
N PRO A 797 -5.08 4.29 51.18
CA PRO A 797 -4.22 3.46 50.33
C PRO A 797 -3.00 4.24 49.83
N SER A 798 -1.91 3.56 49.52
CA SER A 798 -0.75 4.20 48.88
C SER A 798 -1.00 4.43 47.38
N LEU A 799 -0.24 5.31 46.76
CA LEU A 799 -0.23 5.48 45.29
C LEU A 799 0.14 4.18 44.57
N VAL A 800 0.89 3.27 45.21
CA VAL A 800 1.18 1.93 44.68
C VAL A 800 -0.08 1.05 44.71
N THR A 801 -0.90 1.13 45.77
CA THR A 801 -2.19 0.42 45.87
C THR A 801 -3.17 0.92 44.79
N TYR A 802 -3.32 2.24 44.66
CA TYR A 802 -4.19 2.84 43.63
C TYR A 802 -3.75 2.46 42.22
N MET A 803 -2.43 2.50 41.94
CA MET A 803 -1.89 2.06 40.66
C MET A 803 -2.20 0.58 40.40
N TYR A 804 -1.96 -0.31 41.37
CA TYR A 804 -2.22 -1.74 41.21
C TYR A 804 -3.70 -2.03 40.91
N VAL A 805 -4.61 -1.40 41.65
CA VAL A 805 -6.06 -1.55 41.43
C VAL A 805 -6.45 -1.02 40.04
N ALA A 806 -6.00 0.19 39.67
CA ALA A 806 -6.29 0.78 38.36
C ALA A 806 -5.78 -0.09 37.19
N LEU A 807 -4.53 -0.57 37.25
CA LEU A 807 -3.95 -1.40 36.18
C LEU A 807 -4.67 -2.75 36.06
N ARG A 808 -5.04 -3.37 37.18
CA ARG A 808 -5.81 -4.63 37.19
C ARG A 808 -7.24 -4.43 36.66
N ASP A 809 -7.90 -3.32 37.02
CA ASP A 809 -9.25 -3.00 36.55
C ASP A 809 -9.28 -2.65 35.05
N LEU A 810 -8.18 -2.12 34.50
CA LEU A 810 -7.95 -1.94 33.06
C LEU A 810 -7.51 -3.24 32.34
N GLY A 811 -7.32 -4.33 33.08
CA GLY A 811 -6.86 -5.61 32.56
C GLY A 811 -5.42 -5.62 32.03
N VAL A 812 -4.58 -4.68 32.45
CA VAL A 812 -3.17 -4.59 32.03
C VAL A 812 -2.38 -5.82 32.47
N ASP A 813 -1.56 -6.36 31.57
CA ASP A 813 -0.73 -7.54 31.84
C ASP A 813 0.10 -7.42 33.13
N LYS A 814 0.12 -8.50 33.92
CA LYS A 814 0.80 -8.53 35.23
C LYS A 814 2.28 -8.09 35.15
N LYS A 815 2.98 -8.47 34.07
CA LYS A 815 4.39 -8.09 33.84
C LYS A 815 4.57 -6.57 33.72
N THR A 816 3.67 -5.91 32.99
CA THR A 816 3.61 -4.45 32.83
C THR A 816 3.29 -3.77 34.16
N ALA A 817 2.35 -4.32 34.94
CA ALA A 817 1.98 -3.77 36.24
C ALA A 817 3.10 -3.93 37.30
N ASP A 818 3.75 -5.09 37.34
CA ASP A 818 4.91 -5.35 38.20
C ASP A 818 6.08 -4.40 37.83
N TRP A 819 6.34 -4.20 36.53
CA TRP A 819 7.36 -3.25 36.04
C TRP A 819 7.07 -1.80 36.43
N LEU A 820 5.84 -1.31 36.29
CA LEU A 820 5.45 0.05 36.70
C LEU A 820 5.62 0.26 38.21
N ARG A 821 5.21 -0.73 39.02
CA ARG A 821 5.46 -0.74 40.47
C ARG A 821 6.94 -0.61 40.78
N ASP A 822 7.78 -1.40 40.11
CA ASP A 822 9.20 -1.48 40.44
C ASP A 822 9.95 -0.23 39.93
N ARG A 823 9.56 0.38 38.80
CA ARG A 823 10.00 1.73 38.40
C ARG A 823 9.60 2.80 39.42
N LEU A 824 8.36 2.80 39.91
CA LEU A 824 7.89 3.78 40.90
C LEU A 824 8.66 3.67 42.23
N LYS A 825 8.96 2.44 42.67
CA LYS A 825 9.80 2.17 43.85
C LYS A 825 11.25 2.62 43.63
N ALA A 826 11.84 2.33 42.47
CA ALA A 826 13.20 2.76 42.12
C ALA A 826 13.31 4.29 42.07
N ALA A 827 12.34 4.98 41.45
CA ALA A 827 12.28 6.44 41.41
C ALA A 827 12.22 7.05 42.82
N ARG A 828 11.42 6.48 43.73
CA ARG A 828 11.41 6.91 45.14
C ARG A 828 12.76 6.70 45.82
N GLN A 829 13.42 5.56 45.59
CA GLN A 829 14.75 5.28 46.15
C GLN A 829 15.81 6.26 45.63
N GLU A 830 15.79 6.61 44.34
CA GLU A 830 16.69 7.60 43.73
C GLU A 830 16.53 8.99 44.39
N VAL A 831 15.28 9.43 44.58
CA VAL A 831 14.98 10.74 45.21
C VAL A 831 15.34 10.74 46.69
N LEU A 832 15.10 9.64 47.43
CA LEU A 832 15.52 9.52 48.82
C LEU A 832 17.05 9.45 48.98
N ALA A 833 17.76 8.83 48.04
CA ALA A 833 19.23 8.80 48.02
C ALA A 833 19.82 10.20 47.76
N THR A 834 19.30 10.92 46.76
CA THR A 834 19.73 12.30 46.47
C THR A 834 19.36 13.30 47.57
N LYS A 835 18.27 13.06 48.33
CA LYS A 835 17.92 13.82 49.54
C LYS A 835 18.84 13.52 50.74
N ARG A 836 19.50 12.35 50.79
CA ARG A 836 20.49 11.99 51.83
C ARG A 836 21.92 12.41 51.49
N ALA A 837 22.18 12.76 50.22
CA ALA A 837 23.48 13.22 49.73
C ALA A 837 23.60 14.75 49.64
N ARG A 838 22.55 15.47 50.03
CA ARG A 838 22.48 16.93 50.23
C ARG A 838 22.19 17.22 51.69
#